data_AF-A0A8H7Y0P6-F1
#
_entry.id   AF-A0A8H7Y0P6-F1
#
_cell.length_a   1.000
_cell.length_b   1.000
_cell.length_c   1.000
_cell.angle_alpha   90.00
_cell.angle_beta   90.00
_cell.angle_gamma   90.00
#
_symmetry.space_group_name_H-M   'P 1'
#
loop_
_entity.id
_entity.type
_entity.pdbx_description
1 polymer ?
#
loop_
_entity_poly.entity_id
_entity_poly.type
_entity_poly.pdbx_seq_one_letter_code
_entity_poly.pdbx_strand_id
1 'polypeptide(L)'
;MSTDPCFGRFSEWKDDLILPCPEAHAYGLCRELIPSPESMATPTAINTTFGAAYIGVVAAGVLYGVSFVQATYYFIKYRQDVWYIKTLVGAVWFFETVHQVLISHTVYYYVITNYNNPNTLGDIVWSVLLEVLFNGLIGLLVQGFLTLRVWKLSDHNVPLTLAVSSLVLACFGCSVAFTVQSMKLHTWVELGELKGLSMAVNLLGAVADVVIAAALFFFLHSSRTGFKNNSVLATLNARESIRKLGEDSDELSFSLQSLAKSGQRNPNSARSTNISIKIDTMHDYNREHGMDMAEPGVSGERSTPVRRYCIGLSGAVALVPESAMLVPDEDRCSVDGPLLANLAVDAFLCSTDRREGRLLNADSRGLFLRQAATKRPSLPPGPKGLPLVGNILDMPSDKEWLTFAQWGETWGDICSVTVLGQPVIILNSAKVARDMLDKKSAIYSDRPVLQMGGELVGWKNTMVLLPYGDRFRRYRRLFHSLIGSQSAVKRFYPAGELEARRFLRRLLIKPDDLSAQVRITAGAVILRISHGYEVKECHDPFVEIADLATEQFSLSTAPGGFLVDLIPALRHVPKWFPGAGFRRKADQWSATLSEMVDGPHNFVKQQMASGTAQVSFTSTLLEGKCLSAQEEFDIKWSAASLYSGAADTTVSMVNSFFLALALYPEAMKKAQSEIDTVVGNERLPNFEDRPNLPYNNALFLEVLRWHTVVPTAVPHRLMQDDIHEGYFIPKGALVIPNIWKFAHDPRVYSNPFEFNPERFLPAKGRVPEPDPREFCFGICPGLHLADASVFISCVMSLAVFNVSKCVENGVVIEPVHGNTTGTISHPEPFKCSIKPRSEKAVSLILAEP
;
A
#
# COMPACT_ATOMS: atom_id res chain seq x y z
N MET A 1 18.90 -55.07 16.19
CA MET A 1 19.00 -56.39 15.52
C MET A 1 18.26 -56.29 14.20
N SER A 2 18.99 -56.59 13.11
CA SER A 2 18.66 -56.75 11.68
C SER A 2 17.74 -55.72 11.01
N THR A 3 18.17 -54.80 10.14
CA THR A 3 18.84 -54.87 8.81
C THR A 3 18.03 -55.48 7.67
N ASP A 4 17.71 -54.59 6.72
CA ASP A 4 17.95 -54.66 5.27
C ASP A 4 16.85 -55.02 4.23
N PRO A 5 16.91 -54.35 3.05
CA PRO A 5 15.94 -54.36 1.94
C PRO A 5 16.36 -55.32 0.80
N CYS A 6 15.57 -55.47 -0.28
CA CYS A 6 16.09 -56.06 -1.53
C CYS A 6 15.39 -55.65 -2.84
N PHE A 7 16.25 -55.49 -3.84
CA PHE A 7 16.12 -55.21 -5.27
C PHE A 7 15.91 -56.51 -6.08
N GLY A 8 15.38 -56.44 -7.32
CA GLY A 8 16.00 -57.17 -8.46
C GLY A 8 15.14 -57.92 -9.51
N ARG A 9 15.25 -57.45 -10.77
CA ARG A 9 15.58 -58.15 -12.06
C ARG A 9 14.57 -58.97 -12.92
N PHE A 10 14.53 -58.53 -14.20
CA PHE A 10 14.70 -59.21 -15.50
C PHE A 10 13.78 -60.34 -16.05
N SER A 11 13.41 -60.11 -17.32
CA SER A 11 13.40 -61.00 -18.51
C SER A 11 12.29 -62.04 -18.75
N GLU A 12 12.07 -62.25 -20.05
CA GLU A 12 11.37 -63.35 -20.74
C GLU A 12 9.87 -63.19 -20.95
N TRP A 13 9.45 -62.87 -22.18
CA TRP A 13 8.48 -63.68 -22.93
C TRP A 13 8.87 -63.64 -24.41
N LYS A 14 9.31 -64.80 -24.88
CA LYS A 14 9.65 -65.18 -26.24
C LYS A 14 8.61 -66.23 -26.65
N ASP A 15 8.34 -66.30 -27.96
CA ASP A 15 7.74 -67.44 -28.65
C ASP A 15 6.24 -67.70 -28.41
N ASP A 16 5.41 -67.37 -29.41
CA ASP A 16 4.31 -68.22 -29.91
C ASP A 16 3.63 -67.56 -31.11
N LEU A 17 3.92 -68.05 -32.32
CA LEU A 17 2.95 -68.22 -33.43
C LEU A 17 3.68 -68.77 -34.67
N ILE A 18 3.70 -70.10 -34.76
CA ILE A 18 4.01 -70.86 -35.96
C ILE A 18 2.67 -71.34 -36.55
N LEU A 19 2.37 -70.98 -37.80
CA LEU A 19 1.53 -71.78 -38.70
C LEU A 19 2.10 -71.71 -40.15
N PRO A 20 1.91 -72.75 -40.97
CA PRO A 20 2.89 -73.15 -41.98
C PRO A 20 2.63 -72.60 -43.39
N CYS A 21 3.70 -72.58 -44.17
CA CYS A 21 3.80 -72.17 -45.56
C CYS A 21 3.46 -73.33 -46.52
N PRO A 22 2.82 -73.10 -47.69
CA PRO A 22 2.92 -73.99 -48.83
C PRO A 22 3.89 -73.45 -49.89
N GLU A 23 4.87 -74.31 -50.19
CA GLU A 23 5.54 -74.56 -51.47
C GLU A 23 6.37 -73.47 -52.16
N ALA A 24 7.65 -73.83 -52.30
CA ALA A 24 8.67 -73.20 -53.10
C ALA A 24 8.44 -73.39 -54.61
N HIS A 25 8.71 -72.37 -55.42
CA HIS A 25 9.42 -72.47 -56.71
C HIS A 25 9.53 -71.08 -57.35
N ALA A 26 10.70 -70.44 -57.24
CA ALA A 26 11.29 -69.56 -58.27
C ALA A 26 12.56 -68.90 -57.70
N TYR A 27 13.68 -69.60 -57.87
CA TYR A 27 14.99 -68.98 -57.83
C TYR A 27 15.19 -68.15 -59.10
N GLY A 28 15.81 -66.97 -58.93
CA GLY A 28 16.65 -66.37 -59.96
C GLY A 28 16.03 -65.18 -60.68
N LEU A 29 16.31 -63.97 -60.18
CA LEU A 29 16.68 -62.77 -60.93
C LEU A 29 16.42 -61.54 -60.04
N CYS A 30 17.51 -61.01 -59.48
CA CYS A 30 17.74 -59.60 -59.06
C CYS A 30 18.80 -59.60 -57.96
N ARG A 31 20.04 -59.95 -58.36
CA ARG A 31 21.25 -59.74 -57.56
C ARG A 31 22.14 -58.83 -58.37
N GLU A 32 21.85 -57.53 -58.35
CA GLU A 32 22.75 -56.44 -58.71
C GLU A 32 22.09 -55.11 -58.30
N LEU A 33 22.87 -54.19 -57.72
CA LEU A 33 22.51 -52.90 -57.10
C LEU A 33 22.32 -52.91 -55.56
N ILE A 34 23.37 -53.28 -54.82
CA ILE A 34 23.63 -52.73 -53.48
C ILE A 34 25.07 -52.18 -53.52
N PRO A 35 25.28 -50.85 -53.40
CA PRO A 35 26.63 -50.30 -53.24
C PRO A 35 27.20 -50.63 -51.84
N SER A 36 28.52 -50.70 -51.76
CA SER A 36 29.33 -51.06 -50.59
C SER A 36 29.03 -50.22 -49.33
N PRO A 37 29.20 -50.80 -48.11
CA PRO A 37 29.01 -50.09 -46.85
C PRO A 37 30.24 -49.24 -46.50
N GLU A 38 30.51 -48.22 -47.30
CA GLU A 38 31.44 -47.13 -46.96
C GLU A 38 30.78 -45.79 -47.35
N SER A 39 29.82 -45.32 -46.55
CA SER A 39 29.39 -43.90 -46.51
C SER A 39 28.23 -43.58 -45.53
N MET A 40 27.80 -44.49 -44.65
CA MET A 40 26.86 -44.10 -43.59
C MET A 40 27.63 -43.56 -42.39
N ALA A 41 27.87 -42.25 -42.40
CA ALA A 41 28.21 -41.49 -41.21
C ALA A 41 27.19 -41.83 -40.11
N THR A 42 27.69 -42.25 -38.96
CA THR A 42 26.90 -42.52 -37.76
C THR A 42 26.02 -41.30 -37.44
N PRO A 43 24.73 -41.47 -37.10
CA PRO A 43 23.95 -40.37 -36.58
C PRO A 43 24.62 -39.91 -35.29
N THR A 44 25.15 -38.70 -35.31
CA THR A 44 25.76 -38.01 -34.17
C THR A 44 24.88 -38.20 -32.94
N ALA A 45 25.39 -38.92 -31.94
CA ALA A 45 24.70 -39.11 -30.68
C ALA A 45 24.35 -37.72 -30.11
N ILE A 46 23.06 -37.46 -29.91
CA ILE A 46 22.57 -36.24 -29.26
C ILE A 46 23.13 -36.25 -27.84
N ASN A 47 24.20 -35.49 -27.62
CA ASN A 47 24.90 -35.45 -26.33
C ASN A 47 24.00 -34.88 -25.23
N THR A 48 24.32 -35.19 -23.97
CA THR A 48 23.67 -34.67 -22.75
C THR A 48 23.75 -33.14 -22.60
N THR A 49 24.45 -32.45 -23.50
CA THR A 49 24.67 -31.00 -23.50
C THR A 49 23.42 -30.18 -23.85
N PHE A 50 22.47 -30.71 -24.63
CA PHE A 50 21.23 -29.99 -24.95
C PHE A 50 20.31 -29.84 -23.72
N GLY A 51 20.33 -30.80 -22.79
CA GLY A 51 19.65 -30.66 -21.50
C GLY A 51 20.22 -29.52 -20.66
N ALA A 52 21.54 -29.37 -20.65
CA ALA A 52 22.21 -28.26 -19.97
C ALA A 52 21.88 -26.90 -20.62
N ALA A 53 21.83 -26.84 -21.95
CA ALA A 53 21.42 -25.64 -22.68
C ALA A 53 19.98 -25.23 -22.33
N TYR A 54 19.05 -26.19 -22.27
CA TYR A 54 17.66 -25.93 -21.86
C TYR A 54 17.56 -25.38 -20.43
N ILE A 55 18.27 -25.99 -19.47
CA ILE A 55 18.35 -25.49 -18.09
C ILE A 55 18.90 -24.06 -18.09
N GLY A 56 19.94 -23.79 -18.88
CA GLY A 56 20.53 -22.47 -19.05
C GLY A 56 19.52 -21.43 -19.55
N VAL A 57 18.73 -21.76 -20.58
CA VAL A 57 17.70 -20.86 -21.10
C VAL A 57 16.60 -20.56 -20.08
N VAL A 58 16.12 -21.59 -19.36
CA VAL A 58 15.12 -21.39 -18.30
C VAL A 58 15.68 -20.50 -17.19
N ALA A 59 16.91 -20.75 -16.75
CA ALA A 59 17.58 -19.93 -15.74
C ALA A 59 17.76 -18.49 -16.22
N ALA A 60 18.21 -18.27 -17.46
CA ALA A 60 18.35 -16.96 -18.07
C ALA A 60 17.01 -16.22 -18.13
N GLY A 61 15.93 -16.88 -18.56
CA GLY A 61 14.59 -16.29 -18.60
C GLY A 61 14.08 -15.87 -17.22
N VAL A 62 14.33 -16.67 -16.18
CA VAL A 62 13.99 -16.32 -14.80
C VAL A 62 14.80 -15.11 -14.31
N LEU A 63 16.11 -15.12 -14.53
CA LEU A 63 17.00 -14.01 -14.15
C LEU A 63 16.63 -12.72 -14.88
N TYR A 64 16.31 -12.80 -16.17
CA TYR A 64 15.78 -11.68 -16.95
C TYR A 64 14.48 -11.13 -16.33
N GLY A 65 13.56 -12.00 -15.94
CA GLY A 65 12.34 -11.59 -15.22
C GLY A 65 12.64 -10.84 -13.92
N VAL A 66 13.65 -11.27 -13.16
CA VAL A 66 14.13 -10.57 -11.96
C VAL A 66 14.70 -9.19 -12.31
N SER A 67 15.61 -9.13 -13.29
CA SER A 67 16.23 -7.88 -13.75
C SER A 67 15.19 -6.89 -14.27
N PHE A 68 14.16 -7.36 -14.98
CA PHE A 68 13.03 -6.56 -15.45
C PHE A 68 12.25 -5.93 -14.29
N VAL A 69 11.91 -6.73 -13.28
CA VAL A 69 11.21 -6.25 -12.07
C VAL A 69 12.08 -5.27 -11.30
N GLN A 70 13.39 -5.53 -11.19
CA GLN A 70 14.34 -4.64 -10.52
C GLN A 70 14.46 -3.29 -11.24
N ALA A 71 14.59 -3.28 -12.57
CA ALA A 71 14.61 -2.07 -13.37
C ALA A 71 13.31 -1.28 -13.20
N THR A 72 12.17 -1.96 -13.26
CA THR A 72 10.84 -1.34 -13.07
C THR A 72 10.73 -0.72 -11.66
N TYR A 73 11.07 -1.47 -10.62
CA TYR A 73 11.06 -0.97 -9.24
C TYR A 73 11.99 0.24 -9.06
N TYR A 74 13.16 0.22 -9.71
CA TYR A 74 14.10 1.32 -9.68
C TYR A 74 13.46 2.62 -10.20
N PHE A 75 12.84 2.58 -11.38
CA PHE A 75 12.18 3.75 -11.96
C PHE A 75 10.96 4.24 -11.16
N ILE A 76 10.27 3.35 -10.46
CA ILE A 76 9.13 3.71 -9.59
C ILE A 76 9.61 4.43 -8.33
N LYS A 77 10.59 3.85 -7.64
CA LYS A 77 11.00 4.29 -6.30
C LYS A 77 12.02 5.43 -6.32
N TYR A 78 12.95 5.43 -7.27
CA TYR A 78 14.07 6.37 -7.32
C TYR A 78 13.84 7.41 -8.42
N ARG A 79 12.68 8.10 -8.35
CA ARG A 79 12.30 9.11 -9.36
C ARG A 79 13.22 10.34 -9.38
N GLN A 80 13.90 10.63 -8.28
CA GLN A 80 14.78 11.78 -8.15
C GLN A 80 16.24 11.48 -8.49
N ASP A 81 16.56 10.23 -8.87
CA ASP A 81 17.92 9.89 -9.28
C ASP A 81 18.33 10.63 -10.57
N VAL A 82 19.61 10.98 -10.61
CA VAL A 82 20.27 11.67 -11.72
C VAL A 82 20.14 10.89 -13.04
N TRP A 83 19.97 11.64 -14.13
CA TRP A 83 19.60 11.10 -15.44
C TRP A 83 20.58 10.04 -15.98
N TYR A 84 21.87 10.13 -15.67
CA TYR A 84 22.87 9.19 -16.18
C TYR A 84 22.76 7.80 -15.53
N ILE A 85 22.34 7.70 -14.25
CA ILE A 85 22.08 6.40 -13.60
C ILE A 85 20.83 5.78 -14.20
N LYS A 86 19.78 6.58 -14.42
CA LYS A 86 18.58 6.13 -15.12
C LYS A 86 18.88 5.61 -16.53
N THR A 87 19.73 6.33 -17.26
CA THR A 87 20.15 5.92 -18.61
C THR A 87 20.95 4.62 -18.57
N LEU A 88 21.85 4.45 -17.59
CA LEU A 88 22.59 3.21 -17.40
C LEU A 88 21.65 2.02 -17.12
N VAL A 89 20.71 2.17 -16.17
CA VAL A 89 19.75 1.10 -15.83
C VAL A 89 18.87 0.77 -17.04
N GLY A 90 18.40 1.78 -17.77
CA GLY A 90 17.66 1.60 -19.02
C GLY A 90 18.46 0.89 -20.11
N ALA A 91 19.74 1.22 -20.27
CA ALA A 91 20.64 0.60 -21.25
C ALA A 91 20.94 -0.87 -20.92
N VAL A 92 21.21 -1.18 -19.65
CA VAL A 92 21.41 -2.57 -19.19
C VAL A 92 20.13 -3.39 -19.43
N TRP A 93 18.96 -2.87 -19.03
CA TRP A 93 17.68 -3.52 -19.28
C TRP A 93 17.41 -3.76 -20.77
N PHE A 94 17.71 -2.77 -21.63
CA PHE A 94 17.55 -2.90 -23.07
C PHE A 94 18.44 -4.00 -23.64
N PHE A 95 19.74 -4.01 -23.30
CA PHE A 95 20.66 -5.03 -23.80
C PHE A 95 20.36 -6.44 -23.27
N GLU A 96 19.95 -6.57 -22.00
CA GLU A 96 19.42 -7.83 -21.45
C GLU A 96 18.17 -8.31 -22.19
N THR A 97 17.27 -7.39 -22.55
CA THR A 97 16.07 -7.71 -23.34
C THR A 97 16.45 -8.25 -24.73
N VAL A 98 17.38 -7.58 -25.42
CA VAL A 98 17.86 -8.05 -26.72
C VAL A 98 18.54 -9.41 -26.59
N HIS A 99 19.37 -9.60 -25.57
CA HIS A 99 20.01 -10.89 -25.29
C HIS A 99 18.99 -12.01 -25.07
N GLN A 100 17.95 -11.76 -24.26
CA GLN A 100 16.87 -12.74 -24.04
C GLN A 100 16.07 -13.04 -25.31
N VAL A 101 15.86 -12.05 -26.19
CA VAL A 101 15.22 -12.25 -27.50
C VAL A 101 16.06 -13.15 -28.40
N LEU A 102 17.39 -12.97 -28.42
CA LEU A 102 18.31 -13.82 -29.20
C LEU A 102 18.29 -15.27 -28.70
N ILE A 103 18.36 -15.48 -27.38
CA ILE A 103 18.24 -16.82 -26.76
C ILE A 103 16.91 -17.47 -27.15
N SER A 104 15.81 -16.70 -27.10
CA SER A 104 14.48 -17.20 -27.44
C SER A 104 14.37 -17.59 -28.91
N HIS A 105 14.97 -16.80 -29.82
CA HIS A 105 15.06 -17.14 -31.24
C HIS A 105 15.88 -18.41 -31.47
N THR A 106 17.04 -18.55 -30.82
CA THR A 106 17.87 -19.75 -30.87
C THR A 106 17.07 -21.00 -30.51
N VAL A 107 16.34 -20.98 -29.38
CA VAL A 107 15.53 -22.13 -28.96
C VAL A 107 14.36 -22.38 -29.91
N TYR A 108 13.68 -21.32 -30.37
CA TYR A 108 12.58 -21.44 -31.32
C TYR A 108 13.03 -22.10 -32.64
N TYR A 109 14.24 -21.77 -33.12
CA TYR A 109 14.78 -22.34 -34.34
C TYR A 109 14.97 -23.86 -34.26
N TYR A 110 15.64 -24.34 -33.20
CA TYR A 110 15.94 -25.77 -33.05
C TYR A 110 14.75 -26.60 -32.56
N VAL A 111 13.91 -26.04 -31.68
CA VAL A 111 12.86 -26.81 -30.99
C VAL A 111 11.50 -26.72 -31.69
N ILE A 112 11.25 -25.65 -32.48
CA ILE A 112 9.95 -25.46 -33.14
C ILE A 112 10.12 -25.48 -34.66
N THR A 113 10.97 -24.61 -35.22
CA THR A 113 11.06 -24.45 -36.68
C THR A 113 11.67 -25.67 -37.35
N ASN A 114 12.73 -26.23 -36.78
CA ASN A 114 13.47 -27.38 -37.32
C ASN A 114 13.39 -28.61 -36.39
N TYR A 115 12.25 -28.79 -35.73
CA TYR A 115 12.03 -29.91 -34.83
C TYR A 115 12.28 -31.25 -35.54
N ASN A 116 13.01 -32.15 -34.88
CA ASN A 116 13.33 -33.50 -35.37
C ASN A 116 14.17 -33.53 -36.68
N ASN A 117 14.93 -32.48 -36.98
CA ASN A 117 15.87 -32.45 -38.10
C ASN A 117 17.33 -32.57 -37.61
N PRO A 118 17.96 -33.77 -37.71
CA PRO A 118 19.31 -34.02 -37.20
C PRO A 118 20.40 -33.28 -37.96
N ASN A 119 20.18 -32.91 -39.23
CA ASN A 119 21.17 -32.20 -40.02
C ASN A 119 21.32 -30.76 -39.52
N THR A 120 20.20 -30.09 -39.21
CA THR A 120 20.20 -28.72 -38.69
C THR A 120 20.74 -28.60 -37.27
N LEU A 121 20.85 -29.70 -36.51
CA LEU A 121 21.46 -29.70 -35.17
C LEU A 121 22.99 -29.48 -35.23
N GLY A 122 23.63 -29.77 -36.36
CA GLY A 122 25.06 -29.53 -36.60
C GLY A 122 25.40 -28.08 -36.99
N ASP A 123 24.40 -27.32 -37.44
CA ASP A 123 24.54 -25.94 -37.91
C ASP A 123 24.38 -24.94 -36.75
N ILE A 124 25.09 -23.83 -36.80
CA ILE A 124 24.98 -22.73 -35.83
C ILE A 124 24.01 -21.67 -36.32
N VAL A 125 23.08 -21.29 -35.44
CA VAL A 125 22.17 -20.15 -35.71
C VAL A 125 22.88 -18.84 -35.41
N TRP A 126 22.72 -17.85 -36.29
CA TRP A 126 23.33 -16.52 -36.16
C TRP A 126 23.02 -15.81 -34.82
N SER A 127 21.85 -16.07 -34.22
CA SER A 127 21.46 -15.47 -32.94
C SER A 127 22.41 -15.89 -31.81
N VAL A 128 22.83 -17.16 -31.78
CA VAL A 128 23.84 -17.68 -30.84
C VAL A 128 25.15 -16.94 -30.95
N LEU A 129 25.57 -16.62 -32.18
CA LEU A 129 26.83 -15.91 -32.42
C LEU A 129 26.77 -14.48 -31.89
N LEU A 130 25.61 -13.83 -32.02
CA LEU A 130 25.39 -12.45 -31.59
C LEU A 130 25.15 -12.32 -30.08
N GLU A 131 24.69 -13.38 -29.39
CA GLU A 131 24.50 -13.40 -27.94
C GLU A 131 25.75 -12.97 -27.17
N VAL A 132 26.94 -13.43 -27.61
CA VAL A 132 28.24 -13.12 -26.96
C VAL A 132 28.55 -11.62 -26.97
N LEU A 133 28.18 -10.90 -28.03
CA LEU A 133 28.37 -9.46 -28.12
C LEU A 133 27.54 -8.70 -27.08
N PHE A 134 26.26 -9.08 -26.94
CA PHE A 134 25.37 -8.43 -25.97
C PHE A 134 25.76 -8.75 -24.54
N ASN A 135 26.21 -9.98 -24.26
CA ASN A 135 26.81 -10.32 -22.96
C ASN A 135 28.05 -9.44 -22.65
N GLY A 136 28.91 -9.21 -23.64
CA GLY A 136 30.05 -8.31 -23.50
C GLY A 136 29.66 -6.85 -23.25
N LEU A 137 28.62 -6.34 -23.93
CA LEU A 137 28.09 -4.98 -23.71
C LEU A 137 27.48 -4.80 -22.32
N ILE A 138 26.69 -5.79 -21.86
CA ILE A 138 26.13 -5.80 -20.50
C ILE A 138 27.27 -5.80 -19.47
N GLY A 139 28.26 -6.68 -19.66
CA GLY A 139 29.47 -6.73 -18.82
C GLY A 139 30.19 -5.39 -18.74
N LEU A 140 30.45 -4.75 -19.89
CA LEU A 140 31.09 -3.44 -19.95
C LEU A 140 30.35 -2.36 -19.15
N LEU A 141 29.01 -2.30 -19.28
CA LEU A 141 28.18 -1.33 -18.55
C LEU A 141 28.17 -1.60 -17.04
N VAL A 142 27.87 -2.85 -16.65
CA VAL A 142 27.72 -3.23 -15.24
C VAL A 142 29.05 -3.17 -14.52
N GLN A 143 30.10 -3.79 -15.07
CA GLN A 143 31.44 -3.78 -14.47
C GLN A 143 32.05 -2.38 -14.51
N GLY A 144 31.78 -1.59 -15.56
CA GLY A 144 32.16 -0.18 -15.62
C GLY A 144 31.54 0.63 -14.46
N PHE A 145 30.25 0.46 -14.21
CA PHE A 145 29.58 1.10 -13.08
C PHE A 145 30.13 0.64 -11.71
N LEU A 146 30.40 -0.66 -11.55
CA LEU A 146 30.98 -1.17 -10.31
C LEU A 146 32.42 -0.66 -10.11
N THR A 147 33.18 -0.49 -11.19
CA THR A 147 34.53 0.09 -11.17
C THR A 147 34.49 1.54 -10.73
N LEU A 148 33.50 2.32 -11.18
CA LEU A 148 33.26 3.68 -10.67
C LEU A 148 32.93 3.70 -9.18
N ARG A 149 32.25 2.68 -8.65
CA ARG A 149 32.04 2.54 -7.20
C ARG A 149 33.32 2.20 -6.46
N VAL A 150 34.15 1.30 -6.99
CA VAL A 150 35.46 0.98 -6.42
C VAL A 150 36.34 2.23 -6.37
N TRP A 151 36.37 3.03 -7.43
CA TRP A 151 37.08 4.31 -7.48
C TRP A 151 36.66 5.26 -6.36
N LYS A 152 35.34 5.46 -6.19
CA LYS A 152 34.81 6.34 -5.13
C LYS A 152 35.07 5.81 -3.72
N LEU A 153 34.95 4.50 -3.50
CA LEU A 153 35.12 3.88 -2.17
C LEU A 153 36.59 3.70 -1.76
N SER A 154 37.49 3.65 -2.73
CA SER A 154 38.94 3.53 -2.52
C SER A 154 39.65 4.88 -2.35
N ASP A 155 38.88 5.96 -2.19
CA ASP A 155 39.37 7.34 -2.18
C ASP A 155 40.23 7.66 -3.41
N HIS A 156 39.68 7.41 -4.60
CA HIS A 156 40.32 7.77 -5.87
C HIS A 156 41.63 7.00 -6.12
N ASN A 157 41.69 5.71 -5.74
CA ASN A 157 42.84 4.85 -5.99
C ASN A 157 43.02 4.53 -7.49
N VAL A 158 43.95 5.25 -8.12
CA VAL A 158 44.26 5.17 -9.55
C VAL A 158 44.75 3.78 -9.99
N PRO A 159 45.78 3.17 -9.39
CA PRO A 159 46.32 1.90 -9.90
C PRO A 159 45.30 0.76 -9.85
N LEU A 160 44.50 0.67 -8.78
CA LEU A 160 43.46 -0.35 -8.67
C LEU A 160 42.36 -0.15 -9.73
N THR A 161 41.91 1.09 -9.90
CA THR A 161 40.83 1.40 -10.84
C THR A 161 41.27 1.24 -12.28
N LEU A 162 42.52 1.60 -12.61
CA LEU A 162 43.11 1.35 -13.92
C LEU A 162 43.21 -0.15 -14.19
N ALA A 163 43.71 -0.94 -13.23
CA ALA A 163 43.84 -2.39 -13.38
C ALA A 163 42.48 -3.05 -13.68
N VAL A 164 41.44 -2.72 -12.91
CA VAL A 164 40.07 -3.22 -13.13
C VAL A 164 39.52 -2.75 -14.47
N SER A 165 39.66 -1.46 -14.80
CA SER A 165 39.17 -0.92 -16.08
C SER A 165 39.83 -1.60 -17.29
N SER A 166 41.14 -1.89 -17.22
CA SER A 166 41.82 -2.62 -18.28
C SER A 166 41.35 -4.06 -18.43
N LEU A 167 40.98 -4.74 -17.33
CA LEU A 167 40.39 -6.09 -17.39
C LEU A 167 39.02 -6.07 -18.07
N VAL A 168 38.17 -5.10 -17.71
CA VAL A 168 36.83 -4.94 -18.30
C VAL A 168 36.93 -4.63 -19.79
N LEU A 169 37.81 -3.71 -20.20
CA LEU A 169 38.04 -3.38 -21.61
C LEU A 169 38.62 -4.56 -22.41
N ALA A 170 39.53 -5.34 -21.82
CA ALA A 170 40.07 -6.55 -22.44
C ALA A 170 38.99 -7.61 -22.65
N CYS A 171 38.13 -7.84 -21.66
CA CYS A 171 37.00 -8.76 -21.76
C CYS A 171 36.04 -8.36 -22.90
N PHE A 172 35.68 -7.07 -22.97
CA PHE A 172 34.83 -6.56 -24.05
C PHE A 172 35.50 -6.70 -25.43
N GLY A 173 36.79 -6.36 -25.53
CA GLY A 173 37.57 -6.51 -26.76
C GLY A 173 37.63 -7.97 -27.25
N CYS A 174 37.85 -8.93 -26.35
CA CYS A 174 37.81 -10.36 -26.66
C CYS A 174 36.41 -10.81 -27.11
N SER A 175 35.34 -10.26 -26.52
CA SER A 175 33.95 -10.58 -26.89
C SER A 175 33.62 -10.11 -28.30
N VAL A 176 34.07 -8.91 -28.66
CA VAL A 176 33.94 -8.38 -30.04
C VAL A 176 34.76 -9.23 -31.02
N ALA A 177 36.01 -9.54 -30.69
CA ALA A 177 36.86 -10.39 -31.53
C ALA A 177 36.26 -11.78 -31.76
N PHE A 178 35.69 -12.40 -30.71
CA PHE A 178 35.01 -13.68 -30.80
C PHE A 178 33.82 -13.60 -31.76
N THR A 179 32.98 -12.58 -31.60
CA THR A 179 31.79 -12.38 -32.45
C THR A 179 32.18 -12.21 -33.93
N VAL A 180 33.18 -11.38 -34.21
CA VAL A 180 33.62 -11.12 -35.60
C VAL A 180 34.21 -12.38 -36.25
N GLN A 181 34.97 -13.18 -35.49
CA GLN A 181 35.54 -14.42 -36.00
C GLN A 181 34.49 -15.52 -36.15
N SER A 182 33.56 -15.63 -35.20
CA SER A 182 32.53 -16.67 -35.19
C SER A 182 31.47 -16.47 -36.27
N MET A 183 31.18 -15.23 -36.69
CA MET A 183 30.28 -14.93 -37.83
C MET A 183 30.72 -15.54 -39.17
N LYS A 184 31.97 -16.01 -39.28
CA LYS A 184 32.50 -16.66 -40.48
C LYS A 184 32.34 -18.18 -40.45
N LEU A 185 31.87 -18.74 -39.34
CA LEU A 185 31.78 -20.17 -39.09
C LEU A 185 30.32 -20.60 -39.14
N HIS A 186 30.06 -21.78 -39.71
CA HIS A 186 28.69 -22.27 -39.95
C HIS A 186 28.35 -23.51 -39.11
N THR A 187 29.35 -24.27 -38.66
CA THR A 187 29.14 -25.52 -37.92
C THR A 187 29.71 -25.47 -36.49
N TRP A 188 29.09 -26.22 -35.57
CA TRP A 188 29.57 -26.31 -34.17
C TRP A 188 30.99 -26.87 -34.05
N VAL A 189 31.43 -27.67 -35.03
CA VAL A 189 32.79 -28.24 -35.09
C VAL A 189 33.81 -27.15 -35.38
N GLU A 190 33.54 -26.29 -36.37
CA GLU A 190 34.38 -25.15 -36.71
C GLU A 190 34.47 -24.14 -35.56
N LEU A 191 33.36 -23.88 -34.86
CA LEU A 191 33.36 -22.99 -33.69
C LEU A 191 34.27 -23.50 -32.57
N GLY A 192 34.52 -24.81 -32.52
CA GLY A 192 35.50 -25.43 -31.62
C GLY A 192 36.92 -24.89 -31.80
N GLU A 193 37.28 -24.36 -32.97
CA GLU A 193 38.58 -23.73 -33.22
C GLU A 193 38.76 -22.42 -32.43
N LEU A 194 37.66 -21.73 -32.12
CA LEU A 194 37.65 -20.50 -31.32
C LEU A 194 37.58 -20.76 -29.81
N LYS A 195 37.74 -22.02 -29.36
CA LYS A 195 37.67 -22.39 -27.94
C LYS A 195 38.60 -21.56 -27.06
N GLY A 196 39.82 -21.27 -27.51
CA GLY A 196 40.78 -20.45 -26.75
C GLY A 196 40.26 -19.03 -26.50
N LEU A 197 39.66 -18.41 -27.51
CA LEU A 197 39.10 -17.06 -27.42
C LEU A 197 37.84 -17.04 -26.55
N SER A 198 36.98 -18.06 -26.66
CA SER A 198 35.82 -18.24 -25.78
C SER A 198 36.23 -18.42 -24.31
N MET A 199 37.26 -19.23 -24.04
CA MET A 199 37.80 -19.41 -22.69
C MET A 199 38.39 -18.10 -22.14
N ALA A 200 39.06 -17.31 -22.98
CA ALA A 200 39.59 -16.01 -22.58
C ALA A 200 38.50 -15.01 -22.18
N VAL A 201 37.39 -14.92 -22.94
CA VAL A 201 36.23 -14.08 -22.61
C VAL A 201 35.68 -14.45 -21.22
N ASN A 202 35.41 -15.74 -20.99
CA ASN A 202 34.86 -16.20 -19.72
C ASN A 202 35.83 -16.00 -18.54
N LEU A 203 37.13 -16.27 -18.75
CA LEU A 203 38.15 -16.10 -17.72
C LEU A 203 38.33 -14.63 -17.34
N LEU A 204 38.46 -13.74 -18.32
CA LEU A 204 38.62 -12.30 -18.07
C LEU A 204 37.39 -11.71 -17.36
N GLY A 205 36.18 -12.11 -17.78
CA GLY A 205 34.94 -11.71 -17.11
C GLY A 205 34.91 -12.16 -15.65
N ALA A 206 35.18 -13.44 -15.39
CA ALA A 206 35.19 -13.98 -14.03
C ALA A 206 36.26 -13.32 -13.14
N VAL A 207 37.47 -13.08 -13.67
CA VAL A 207 38.54 -12.40 -12.94
C VAL A 207 38.13 -10.96 -12.60
N ALA A 208 37.54 -10.23 -13.56
CA ALA A 208 37.06 -8.87 -13.32
C ALA A 208 35.99 -8.85 -12.21
N ASP A 209 35.01 -9.75 -12.26
CA ASP A 209 33.96 -9.84 -11.23
C ASP A 209 34.53 -10.17 -9.84
N VAL A 210 35.46 -11.12 -9.75
CA VAL A 210 36.10 -11.50 -8.47
C VAL A 210 36.90 -10.33 -7.90
N VAL A 211 37.69 -9.63 -8.72
CA VAL A 211 38.49 -8.49 -8.27
C VAL A 211 37.59 -7.33 -7.82
N ILE A 212 36.55 -7.01 -8.60
CA ILE A 212 35.57 -5.97 -8.23
C ILE A 212 34.87 -6.34 -6.92
N ALA A 213 34.38 -7.57 -6.80
CA ALA A 213 33.68 -8.03 -5.60
C ALA A 213 34.59 -8.02 -4.36
N ALA A 214 35.83 -8.50 -4.49
CA ALA A 214 36.81 -8.48 -3.42
C ALA A 214 37.16 -7.04 -2.99
N ALA A 215 37.36 -6.14 -3.95
CA ALA A 215 37.64 -4.72 -3.69
C ALA A 215 36.46 -4.06 -2.97
N LEU A 216 35.24 -4.20 -3.49
CA LEU A 216 34.04 -3.65 -2.86
C LEU A 216 33.82 -4.22 -1.46
N PHE A 217 33.99 -5.53 -1.27
CA PHE A 217 33.87 -6.16 0.04
C PHE A 217 34.90 -5.62 1.03
N PHE A 218 36.17 -5.52 0.62
CA PHE A 218 37.24 -4.98 1.45
C PHE A 218 36.94 -3.54 1.87
N PHE A 219 36.63 -2.64 0.93
CA PHE A 219 36.38 -1.23 1.25
C PHE A 219 35.09 -1.04 2.06
N LEU A 220 34.02 -1.79 1.76
CA LEU A 220 32.78 -1.73 2.55
C LEU A 220 32.99 -2.28 3.96
N HIS A 221 33.79 -3.34 4.13
CA HIS A 221 34.11 -3.89 5.45
C HIS A 221 35.03 -2.96 6.26
N SER A 222 36.08 -2.43 5.65
CA SER A 222 36.98 -1.46 6.28
C SER A 222 36.29 -0.13 6.59
N SER A 223 35.25 0.25 5.82
CA SER A 223 34.41 1.40 6.16
C SER A 223 33.45 1.11 7.34
N ARG A 224 33.13 -0.16 7.63
CA ARG A 224 32.25 -0.55 8.75
C ARG A 224 32.94 -0.54 10.11
N THR A 225 34.26 -0.68 10.17
CA THR A 225 35.01 -0.69 11.45
C THR A 225 35.28 0.72 12.01
N GLY A 226 34.84 1.78 11.31
CA GLY A 226 35.03 3.18 11.71
C GLY A 226 33.78 3.99 12.04
N PHE A 227 32.58 3.40 12.13
CA PHE A 227 31.35 4.17 12.35
C PHE A 227 30.59 3.77 13.63
N LYS A 228 30.74 4.61 14.67
CA LYS A 228 29.64 4.90 15.60
C LYS A 228 28.68 5.86 14.89
N ASN A 229 27.45 5.39 14.63
CA ASN A 229 26.23 6.12 14.28
C ASN A 229 26.23 7.07 13.06
N ASN A 230 25.15 6.93 12.27
CA ASN A 230 24.79 7.69 11.07
C ASN A 230 24.98 9.22 11.17
N SER A 231 25.58 9.83 10.13
CA SER A 231 25.26 11.19 9.65
C SER A 231 26.20 11.66 8.53
N VAL A 232 27.46 11.21 8.48
CA VAL A 232 28.48 11.88 7.68
C VAL A 232 28.29 11.79 6.16
N LEU A 233 27.82 10.67 5.59
CA LEU A 233 27.64 10.55 4.13
C LEU A 233 26.42 11.34 3.60
N ALA A 234 25.34 11.39 4.38
CA ALA A 234 24.18 12.22 4.06
C ALA A 234 24.54 13.71 4.21
N THR A 235 25.37 14.06 5.20
CA THR A 235 25.84 15.43 5.42
C THR A 235 26.90 15.86 4.39
N LEU A 236 27.70 14.93 3.87
CA LEU A 236 28.68 15.19 2.80
C LEU A 236 27.99 15.37 1.45
N ASN A 237 27.02 14.52 1.10
CA ASN A 237 26.22 14.71 -0.12
C ASN A 237 25.37 15.99 -0.05
N ALA A 238 24.85 16.35 1.13
CA ALA A 238 24.17 17.62 1.35
C ALA A 238 25.14 18.82 1.26
N ARG A 239 26.35 18.73 1.84
CA ARG A 239 27.39 19.77 1.73
C ARG A 239 27.91 19.95 0.32
N GLU A 240 28.04 18.88 -0.46
CA GLU A 240 28.48 18.92 -1.86
C GLU A 240 27.39 19.52 -2.76
N SER A 241 26.11 19.25 -2.46
CA SER A 241 24.97 19.90 -3.13
C SER A 241 24.86 21.39 -2.79
N ILE A 242 25.12 21.78 -1.53
CA ILE A 242 25.17 23.18 -1.10
C ILE A 242 26.39 23.91 -1.69
N ARG A 243 27.52 23.23 -1.86
CA ARG A 243 28.72 23.81 -2.48
C ARG A 243 28.53 24.04 -3.99
N LYS A 244 27.84 23.15 -4.70
CA LYS A 244 27.44 23.36 -6.11
C LYS A 244 26.45 24.52 -6.28
N LEU A 245 25.54 24.71 -5.33
CA LEU A 245 24.60 25.85 -5.33
C LEU A 245 25.28 27.20 -5.01
N GLY A 246 26.48 27.20 -4.42
CA GLY A 246 27.28 28.40 -4.20
C GLY A 246 28.22 28.74 -5.37
N GLU A 247 28.77 27.73 -6.05
CA GLU A 247 29.67 27.92 -7.21
C GLU A 247 28.91 28.45 -8.46
N ASP A 248 27.62 28.14 -8.62
CA ASP A 248 26.79 28.70 -9.71
C ASP A 248 26.38 30.19 -9.51
N SER A 249 26.68 30.77 -8.34
CA SER A 249 26.37 32.18 -8.04
C SER A 249 27.52 33.16 -8.29
N ASP A 250 28.74 32.65 -8.54
CA ASP A 250 29.95 33.45 -8.74
C ASP A 250 30.41 33.56 -10.22
N GLU A 251 29.72 32.92 -11.16
CA GLU A 251 29.95 33.07 -12.61
C GLU A 251 28.98 34.05 -13.29
N LEU A 252 28.71 35.19 -12.65
CA LEU A 252 28.19 36.36 -13.37
C LEU A 252 28.80 37.68 -12.87
N SER A 253 30.12 37.73 -12.73
CA SER A 253 30.84 39.02 -12.66
C SER A 253 32.25 38.93 -13.22
N PHE A 254 32.35 38.85 -14.55
CA PHE A 254 33.57 39.27 -15.26
C PHE A 254 33.23 40.15 -16.46
N SER A 255 32.83 41.39 -16.17
CA SER A 255 33.11 42.56 -17.01
C SER A 255 32.77 43.82 -16.22
N LEU A 256 33.81 44.57 -15.85
CA LEU A 256 33.85 46.00 -15.45
C LEU A 256 34.90 46.26 -14.33
N GLN A 257 36.13 45.77 -14.53
CA GLN A 257 37.30 46.50 -14.05
C GLN A 257 37.85 47.38 -15.16
N SER A 258 37.03 48.35 -15.57
CA SER A 258 37.51 49.60 -16.15
C SER A 258 36.59 50.70 -15.66
N LEU A 259 36.84 51.20 -14.44
CA LEU A 259 36.63 52.60 -14.03
C LEU A 259 36.85 52.75 -12.52
N ALA A 260 37.25 53.96 -12.14
CA ALA A 260 37.38 54.49 -10.78
C ALA A 260 38.60 54.08 -9.95
N LYS A 261 39.73 54.73 -10.27
CA LYS A 261 40.57 55.35 -9.24
C LYS A 261 39.75 56.38 -8.44
N SER A 262 40.10 56.50 -7.15
CA SER A 262 39.91 57.63 -6.22
C SER A 262 38.89 57.43 -5.11
N GLY A 263 39.26 57.86 -3.90
CA GLY A 263 38.29 58.18 -2.83
C GLY A 263 38.50 57.51 -1.47
N GLN A 264 39.54 57.96 -0.76
CA GLN A 264 39.68 58.10 0.70
C GLN A 264 38.54 57.68 1.68
N ARG A 265 39.01 56.99 2.75
CA ARG A 265 38.80 57.20 4.21
C ARG A 265 37.53 56.72 4.96
N ASN A 266 37.83 55.73 5.82
CA ASN A 266 37.74 55.70 7.30
C ASN A 266 36.61 54.88 7.99
N PRO A 267 36.94 54.22 9.13
CA PRO A 267 36.26 53.05 9.66
C PRO A 267 35.32 53.40 10.82
N ASN A 268 34.21 52.66 10.92
CA ASN A 268 33.56 52.20 12.17
C ASN A 268 32.13 51.73 11.87
N SER A 269 31.96 50.42 11.66
CA SER A 269 30.74 49.71 12.09
C SER A 269 30.98 48.20 12.02
N ALA A 270 31.16 47.56 13.17
CA ALA A 270 30.93 46.13 13.28
C ALA A 270 29.40 45.90 13.34
N ARG A 271 28.84 45.39 12.24
CA ARG A 271 27.48 44.81 12.20
C ARG A 271 27.58 43.51 11.42
N SER A 272 27.35 42.36 12.08
CA SER A 272 27.06 41.12 11.38
C SER A 272 25.61 41.18 10.91
N THR A 273 25.41 41.39 9.62
CA THR A 273 24.13 41.16 8.95
C THR A 273 23.92 39.66 8.84
N ASN A 274 23.13 39.09 9.76
CA ASN A 274 22.54 37.78 9.55
C ASN A 274 21.41 37.92 8.52
N ILE A 275 21.64 37.34 7.36
CA ILE A 275 20.65 37.18 6.29
C ILE A 275 19.59 36.20 6.78
N SER A 276 18.37 36.69 6.98
CA SER A 276 17.18 35.87 7.19
C SER A 276 16.71 35.39 5.81
N ILE A 277 16.85 34.08 5.55
CA ILE A 277 16.23 33.43 4.39
C ILE A 277 14.79 33.12 4.79
N LYS A 278 13.86 33.94 4.28
CA LYS A 278 12.43 33.75 4.38
C LYS A 278 12.01 32.93 3.15
N ILE A 279 11.64 31.66 3.34
CA ILE A 279 11.09 30.84 2.26
C ILE A 279 9.57 31.02 2.29
N ASP A 280 9.05 31.95 1.48
CA ASP A 280 7.62 32.16 1.25
C ASP A 280 7.18 31.34 0.03
N THR A 281 6.78 30.08 0.23
CA THR A 281 6.27 29.17 -0.83
C THR A 281 4.80 29.44 -1.17
N MET A 282 4.50 30.65 -1.63
CA MET A 282 3.19 31.00 -2.21
C MET A 282 3.31 31.93 -3.43
N HIS A 283 4.48 32.53 -3.68
CA HIS A 283 4.58 33.58 -4.70
C HIS A 283 4.91 33.09 -6.11
N ASP A 284 5.49 31.89 -6.27
CA ASP A 284 5.87 31.33 -7.57
C ASP A 284 4.74 30.62 -8.32
N TYR A 285 3.62 30.31 -7.66
CA TYR A 285 2.45 29.69 -8.32
C TYR A 285 1.72 30.65 -9.27
N ASN A 286 1.69 31.96 -8.94
CA ASN A 286 0.93 32.95 -9.68
C ASN A 286 1.67 33.51 -10.92
N ARG A 287 2.95 33.15 -11.13
CA ARG A 287 3.77 33.71 -12.22
C ARG A 287 3.82 32.85 -13.48
N GLU A 288 3.49 31.56 -13.39
CA GLU A 288 3.53 30.64 -14.54
C GLU A 288 2.18 30.43 -15.25
N HIS A 289 1.06 30.93 -14.68
CA HIS A 289 -0.29 30.73 -15.26
C HIS A 289 -1.05 32.05 -15.41
N GLY A 290 -0.51 32.97 -16.23
CA GLY A 290 -1.04 34.31 -16.55
C GLY A 290 -2.56 34.47 -16.37
N MET A 291 -2.95 34.84 -15.15
CA MET A 291 -4.30 35.28 -14.79
C MET A 291 -4.13 36.69 -14.22
N ASP A 292 -4.33 37.67 -15.09
CA ASP A 292 -4.46 39.07 -14.68
C ASP A 292 -5.74 39.22 -13.85
N MET A 293 -5.59 39.51 -12.57
CA MET A 293 -6.68 39.92 -11.68
C MET A 293 -6.99 41.40 -11.95
N ALA A 294 -8.07 41.67 -12.68
CA ALA A 294 -8.67 43.01 -12.78
C ALA A 294 -9.73 43.19 -11.68
N GLU A 295 -9.60 44.27 -10.89
CA GLU A 295 -10.60 44.74 -9.93
C GLU A 295 -11.84 45.38 -10.62
N PRO A 296 -13.00 45.46 -9.92
CA PRO A 296 -14.31 45.46 -10.56
C PRO A 296 -14.82 46.85 -10.96
N GLY A 297 -15.33 46.94 -12.18
CA GLY A 297 -16.13 48.06 -12.68
C GLY A 297 -17.63 47.83 -12.49
N VAL A 298 -18.30 48.85 -11.95
CA VAL A 298 -19.75 48.94 -11.72
C VAL A 298 -20.52 49.11 -13.04
N SER A 299 -21.53 48.28 -13.26
CA SER A 299 -22.83 48.54 -13.94
C SER A 299 -23.51 47.17 -14.11
N GLY A 300 -24.76 46.91 -13.73
CA GLY A 300 -25.94 47.76 -13.70
C GLY A 300 -26.75 47.50 -14.96
N GLU A 301 -27.50 46.40 -15.04
CA GLU A 301 -28.84 46.41 -15.65
C GLU A 301 -29.66 45.13 -15.45
N ARG A 302 -30.96 45.38 -15.37
CA ARG A 302 -32.06 44.46 -15.05
C ARG A 302 -32.40 43.56 -16.24
N SER A 303 -32.77 42.31 -15.96
CA SER A 303 -34.04 41.75 -16.45
C SER A 303 -34.37 40.44 -15.74
N THR A 304 -35.44 40.48 -14.95
CA THR A 304 -36.35 39.36 -14.72
C THR A 304 -37.59 39.61 -15.61
N PRO A 305 -38.67 38.80 -15.67
CA PRO A 305 -38.96 37.59 -14.88
C PRO A 305 -39.75 36.48 -15.63
N VAL A 306 -40.15 35.47 -14.84
CA VAL A 306 -41.41 34.67 -14.91
C VAL A 306 -41.45 33.42 -15.82
N ARG A 307 -41.52 32.23 -15.19
CA ARG A 307 -42.75 31.40 -14.95
C ARG A 307 -42.34 29.97 -14.55
N ARG A 308 -43.07 29.16 -13.79
CA ARG A 308 -44.08 29.28 -12.69
C ARG A 308 -44.69 27.85 -12.54
N TYR A 309 -44.73 27.32 -11.31
CA TYR A 309 -45.64 26.26 -10.76
C TYR A 309 -45.56 24.83 -11.35
N CYS A 310 -45.80 23.72 -10.62
CA CYS A 310 -46.57 23.40 -9.39
C CYS A 310 -45.76 22.42 -8.49
N ILE A 311 -45.71 22.52 -7.16
CA ILE A 311 -46.70 22.15 -6.12
C ILE A 311 -47.34 20.77 -6.31
N GLY A 312 -47.00 19.85 -5.41
CA GLY A 312 -47.73 18.61 -5.12
C GLY A 312 -47.41 18.15 -3.70
N LEU A 313 -48.30 18.47 -2.76
CA LEU A 313 -48.24 18.20 -1.32
C LEU A 313 -49.47 17.37 -0.97
N SER A 314 -49.30 16.14 -0.48
CA SER A 314 -50.26 15.34 0.32
C SER A 314 -49.55 14.00 0.64
N GLY A 315 -49.48 13.43 1.83
CA GLY A 315 -50.31 13.57 3.03
C GLY A 315 -51.15 12.31 3.26
N ALA A 316 -51.00 11.67 4.44
CA ALA A 316 -51.76 10.56 5.06
C ALA A 316 -51.31 9.11 4.73
N VAL A 317 -50.81 8.27 5.65
CA VAL A 317 -51.30 7.71 6.95
C VAL A 317 -52.21 6.48 6.78
N ALA A 318 -51.71 5.31 7.21
CA ALA A 318 -52.40 4.17 7.86
C ALA A 318 -51.31 3.15 8.26
N LEU A 319 -50.87 2.98 9.52
CA LEU A 319 -51.49 2.43 10.74
C LEU A 319 -51.99 0.97 10.65
N VAL A 320 -51.33 0.11 11.48
CA VAL A 320 -51.85 -0.98 12.35
C VAL A 320 -51.21 -2.37 12.14
N PRO A 321 -50.97 -3.14 13.24
CA PRO A 321 -49.72 -3.88 13.49
C PRO A 321 -49.90 -5.37 13.92
N GLU A 322 -48.79 -5.96 14.40
CA GLU A 322 -48.65 -6.92 15.51
C GLU A 322 -49.12 -8.40 15.43
N SER A 323 -48.16 -9.27 15.79
CA SER A 323 -48.22 -10.31 16.86
C SER A 323 -48.33 -11.81 16.52
N ALA A 324 -47.81 -12.60 17.49
CA ALA A 324 -47.80 -14.06 17.71
C ALA A 324 -46.70 -14.85 16.98
N MET A 325 -45.60 -15.31 17.61
CA MET A 325 -45.44 -16.16 18.81
C MET A 325 -46.16 -17.50 18.69
N LEU A 326 -45.41 -18.60 18.52
CA LEU A 326 -45.66 -19.94 19.09
C LEU A 326 -44.52 -20.91 18.74
N VAL A 327 -43.90 -21.44 19.81
CA VAL A 327 -43.11 -22.68 19.88
C VAL A 327 -44.12 -23.85 19.99
N PRO A 328 -43.84 -25.07 19.50
CA PRO A 328 -43.39 -26.09 20.44
C PRO A 328 -42.27 -27.03 19.94
N ASP A 329 -41.58 -27.50 20.97
CA ASP A 329 -40.62 -28.56 21.19
C ASP A 329 -40.74 -29.93 20.48
N GLU A 330 -39.59 -30.61 20.56
CA GLU A 330 -39.34 -32.04 20.85
C GLU A 330 -39.05 -33.07 19.72
N ASP A 331 -37.88 -33.70 19.90
CA ASP A 331 -37.59 -35.14 19.81
C ASP A 331 -37.39 -35.86 18.46
N ARG A 332 -36.11 -36.16 18.12
CA ARG A 332 -35.48 -37.52 18.23
C ARG A 332 -34.23 -37.71 17.37
N CYS A 333 -33.29 -38.44 17.97
CA CYS A 333 -32.11 -39.08 17.39
C CYS A 333 -32.42 -40.01 16.20
N SER A 334 -31.52 -40.06 15.20
CA SER A 334 -30.74 -41.29 14.89
C SER A 334 -29.79 -41.12 13.69
N VAL A 335 -28.53 -41.47 13.96
CA VAL A 335 -27.45 -42.06 13.14
C VAL A 335 -27.85 -42.60 11.76
N ASP A 336 -27.12 -42.20 10.70
CA ASP A 336 -26.39 -43.07 9.75
C ASP A 336 -25.88 -42.26 8.54
N GLY A 337 -24.61 -42.45 8.17
CA GLY A 337 -24.09 -42.16 6.82
C GLY A 337 -23.63 -43.46 6.17
N PRO A 338 -22.81 -43.45 5.10
CA PRO A 338 -22.65 -42.51 4.00
C PRO A 338 -22.80 -43.23 2.63
N LEU A 339 -22.94 -42.52 1.50
CA LEU A 339 -22.49 -43.07 0.19
C LEU A 339 -22.35 -42.02 -0.92
N LEU A 340 -21.20 -42.13 -1.58
CA LEU A 340 -20.76 -41.48 -2.81
C LEU A 340 -21.70 -41.78 -3.98
N ALA A 341 -21.93 -40.80 -4.88
CA ALA A 341 -21.59 -40.90 -6.32
C ALA A 341 -22.26 -39.82 -7.18
N ASN A 342 -21.53 -39.48 -8.25
CA ASN A 342 -21.96 -38.90 -9.53
C ASN A 342 -21.84 -37.39 -9.78
N LEU A 343 -20.66 -37.09 -10.32
CA LEU A 343 -20.42 -36.18 -11.43
C LEU A 343 -21.46 -36.32 -12.56
N ALA A 344 -21.83 -35.17 -13.14
CA ALA A 344 -21.67 -34.81 -14.55
C ALA A 344 -22.95 -34.23 -15.21
N VAL A 345 -22.71 -33.09 -15.88
CA VAL A 345 -23.45 -32.49 -17.00
C VAL A 345 -24.84 -31.93 -16.69
N ASP A 346 -24.96 -30.59 -16.77
CA ASP A 346 -26.01 -30.00 -17.59
C ASP A 346 -25.65 -28.56 -17.97
N ALA A 347 -25.37 -28.41 -19.27
CA ALA A 347 -25.49 -27.17 -20.02
C ALA A 347 -26.79 -27.26 -20.83
N PHE A 348 -27.34 -26.08 -21.16
CA PHE A 348 -28.42 -25.86 -22.13
C PHE A 348 -29.88 -26.12 -21.67
N LEU A 349 -30.62 -25.05 -21.31
CA LEU A 349 -31.50 -24.32 -22.26
C LEU A 349 -32.37 -23.28 -21.55
N CYS A 350 -32.36 -22.06 -22.10
CA CYS A 350 -33.34 -21.03 -21.82
C CYS A 350 -34.44 -21.06 -22.89
N SER A 351 -35.69 -21.01 -22.43
CA SER A 351 -36.88 -20.52 -23.12
C SER A 351 -37.44 -21.33 -24.30
N THR A 352 -38.74 -21.61 -24.29
CA THR A 352 -39.72 -20.64 -24.83
C THR A 352 -41.16 -21.14 -24.67
N ASP A 353 -41.99 -20.20 -24.26
CA ASP A 353 -43.44 -20.17 -24.44
C ASP A 353 -43.80 -20.13 -25.94
N ARG A 354 -44.88 -20.81 -26.34
CA ARG A 354 -45.50 -20.60 -27.66
C ARG A 354 -46.99 -20.95 -27.64
N ARG A 355 -47.82 -19.92 -27.77
CA ARG A 355 -49.14 -19.99 -28.42
C ARG A 355 -48.98 -20.11 -29.94
N GLU A 356 -49.80 -21.00 -30.48
CA GLU A 356 -50.50 -21.01 -31.78
C GLU A 356 -49.79 -20.63 -33.10
N GLY A 357 -49.87 -21.56 -34.07
CA GLY A 357 -50.68 -21.26 -35.26
C GLY A 357 -50.02 -21.05 -36.63
N ARG A 358 -49.43 -22.12 -37.18
CA ARG A 358 -49.40 -22.55 -38.62
C ARG A 358 -48.93 -21.62 -39.77
N LEU A 359 -48.01 -22.25 -40.52
CA LEU A 359 -47.82 -22.32 -41.98
C LEU A 359 -47.21 -21.10 -42.69
N LEU A 360 -45.99 -21.28 -43.20
CA LEU A 360 -45.65 -21.10 -44.62
C LEU A 360 -44.26 -21.71 -44.93
N ASN A 361 -44.17 -22.29 -46.13
CA ASN A 361 -43.02 -23.03 -46.64
C ASN A 361 -41.80 -22.16 -46.94
N ALA A 362 -40.66 -22.85 -46.95
CA ALA A 362 -39.33 -22.48 -47.39
C ALA A 362 -39.22 -21.35 -48.44
N ASP A 363 -38.32 -20.40 -48.18
CA ASP A 363 -37.16 -20.26 -49.06
C ASP A 363 -35.98 -19.60 -48.35
N SER A 364 -34.82 -20.19 -48.57
CA SER A 364 -33.54 -19.84 -47.99
C SER A 364 -32.82 -18.79 -48.84
N ARG A 365 -32.40 -17.67 -48.23
CA ARG A 365 -31.09 -16.98 -48.45
C ARG A 365 -31.06 -15.58 -47.83
N GLY A 366 -30.12 -15.38 -46.90
CA GLY A 366 -29.43 -14.11 -46.70
C GLY A 366 -30.08 -13.08 -45.78
N LEU A 367 -29.94 -13.25 -44.47
CA LEU A 367 -29.93 -12.10 -43.55
C LEU A 367 -28.88 -12.33 -42.46
N PHE A 368 -27.62 -11.98 -42.76
CA PHE A 368 -26.61 -11.71 -41.74
C PHE A 368 -27.07 -10.49 -40.93
N LEU A 369 -27.86 -10.72 -39.88
CA LEU A 369 -28.08 -9.70 -38.87
C LEU A 369 -26.77 -9.51 -38.10
N ARG A 370 -26.08 -8.41 -38.42
CA ARG A 370 -25.14 -7.76 -37.51
C ARG A 370 -25.83 -7.63 -36.14
N GLN A 371 -25.51 -8.51 -35.20
CA GLN A 371 -25.67 -8.19 -33.80
C GLN A 371 -24.82 -6.95 -33.54
N ALA A 372 -25.47 -5.80 -33.39
CA ALA A 372 -24.82 -4.61 -32.89
C ALA A 372 -24.25 -4.99 -31.51
N ALA A 373 -22.93 -5.16 -31.45
CA ALA A 373 -22.22 -5.30 -30.20
C ALA A 373 -22.58 -4.09 -29.34
N THR A 374 -23.44 -4.27 -28.34
CA THR A 374 -23.69 -3.25 -27.34
C THR A 374 -22.34 -2.96 -26.69
N LYS A 375 -21.76 -1.78 -27.00
CA LYS A 375 -20.50 -1.34 -26.40
C LYS A 375 -20.67 -1.47 -24.89
N ARG A 376 -19.91 -2.36 -24.26
CA ARG A 376 -19.85 -2.42 -22.80
C ARG A 376 -19.51 -1.00 -22.32
N PRO A 377 -20.21 -0.48 -21.30
CA PRO A 377 -19.91 0.85 -20.77
C PRO A 377 -18.44 0.92 -20.37
N SER A 378 -17.81 2.09 -20.53
CA SER A 378 -16.39 2.26 -20.20
C SER A 378 -16.19 2.31 -18.69
N LEU A 379 -14.94 2.08 -18.25
CA LEU A 379 -14.51 2.47 -16.91
C LEU A 379 -14.72 3.99 -16.69
N PRO A 380 -14.79 4.44 -15.42
CA PRO A 380 -14.74 5.87 -15.10
C PRO A 380 -13.52 6.56 -15.74
N PRO A 381 -13.61 7.85 -16.10
CA PRO A 381 -12.49 8.58 -16.68
C PRO A 381 -11.30 8.65 -15.73
N GLY A 382 -10.10 8.92 -16.25
CA GLY A 382 -8.89 9.05 -15.44
C GLY A 382 -7.63 9.22 -16.27
N PRO A 383 -6.46 9.34 -15.63
CA PRO A 383 -5.19 9.47 -16.33
C PRO A 383 -4.93 8.24 -17.20
N LYS A 384 -4.42 8.46 -18.41
CA LYS A 384 -4.14 7.37 -19.35
C LYS A 384 -2.91 6.60 -18.91
N GLY A 385 -3.10 5.34 -18.53
CA GLY A 385 -1.99 4.45 -18.17
C GLY A 385 -1.13 4.06 -19.37
N LEU A 386 0.13 3.74 -19.10
CA LEU A 386 1.04 3.17 -20.08
C LEU A 386 0.61 1.73 -20.46
N PRO A 387 0.97 1.26 -21.67
CA PRO A 387 0.73 -0.14 -22.05
C PRO A 387 1.34 -1.10 -21.01
N LEU A 388 0.61 -2.19 -20.70
CA LEU A 388 0.98 -3.27 -19.75
C LEU A 388 1.06 -2.87 -18.27
N VAL A 389 1.74 -1.77 -17.92
CA VAL A 389 1.95 -1.37 -16.51
C VAL A 389 0.84 -0.46 -15.97
N GLY A 390 0.07 0.17 -16.85
CA GLY A 390 -0.98 1.11 -16.50
C GLY A 390 -0.42 2.39 -15.86
N ASN A 391 -1.05 2.82 -14.78
CA ASN A 391 -0.82 4.07 -14.05
C ASN A 391 0.16 3.91 -12.88
N ILE A 392 1.01 2.89 -12.89
CA ILE A 392 2.02 2.69 -11.84
C ILE A 392 2.85 3.97 -11.59
N LEU A 393 3.17 4.71 -12.65
CA LEU A 393 3.96 5.94 -12.55
C LEU A 393 3.12 7.15 -12.13
N ASP A 394 1.80 7.07 -12.22
CA ASP A 394 0.90 8.13 -11.79
C ASP A 394 0.53 7.99 -10.31
N MET A 395 0.65 6.77 -9.74
CA MET A 395 0.33 6.52 -8.33
C MET A 395 1.29 7.30 -7.40
N PRO A 396 0.75 8.06 -6.44
CA PRO A 396 1.55 8.82 -5.47
C PRO A 396 2.24 7.89 -4.46
N SER A 397 3.39 8.36 -3.94
CA SER A 397 4.15 7.66 -2.89
C SER A 397 3.82 8.13 -1.47
N ASP A 398 3.18 9.29 -1.34
CA ASP A 398 2.87 9.97 -0.09
C ASP A 398 1.60 10.82 -0.25
N LYS A 399 0.87 10.98 0.86
CA LYS A 399 -0.33 11.84 0.95
C LYS A 399 -1.29 11.66 -0.23
N GLU A 400 -1.62 10.40 -0.54
CA GLU A 400 -2.28 10.02 -1.80
C GLU A 400 -3.63 10.70 -2.03
N TRP A 401 -4.33 11.06 -0.94
CA TRP A 401 -5.59 11.78 -0.95
C TRP A 401 -5.52 13.14 -1.66
N LEU A 402 -4.36 13.81 -1.64
CA LEU A 402 -4.16 15.09 -2.34
C LEU A 402 -4.13 14.88 -3.85
N THR A 403 -3.40 13.85 -4.30
CA THR A 403 -3.35 13.50 -5.73
C THR A 403 -4.72 13.02 -6.21
N PHE A 404 -5.39 12.19 -5.41
CA PHE A 404 -6.76 11.74 -5.70
C PHE A 404 -7.75 12.89 -5.76
N ALA A 405 -7.60 13.92 -4.92
CA ALA A 405 -8.42 15.13 -4.96
C ALA A 405 -8.18 15.92 -6.27
N GLN A 406 -6.92 16.09 -6.70
CA GLN A 406 -6.59 16.72 -7.98
C GLN A 406 -7.18 15.94 -9.17
N TRP A 407 -7.17 14.62 -9.09
CA TRP A 407 -7.84 13.78 -10.09
C TRP A 407 -9.35 14.00 -10.07
N GLY A 408 -9.94 14.22 -8.90
CA GLY A 408 -11.35 14.60 -8.76
C GLY A 408 -11.69 15.91 -9.47
N GLU A 409 -10.82 16.93 -9.38
CA GLU A 409 -11.01 18.20 -10.10
C GLU A 409 -10.91 18.02 -11.62
N THR A 410 -10.08 17.10 -12.09
CA THR A 410 -9.81 16.91 -13.52
C THR A 410 -10.82 16.00 -14.21
N TRP A 411 -11.23 14.91 -13.55
CA TRP A 411 -12.06 13.85 -14.16
C TRP A 411 -13.43 13.69 -13.50
N GLY A 412 -13.70 14.41 -12.40
CA GLY A 412 -14.98 14.44 -11.71
C GLY A 412 -15.06 13.56 -10.47
N ASP A 413 -16.28 13.40 -9.95
CA ASP A 413 -16.58 12.76 -8.67
C ASP A 413 -16.21 11.26 -8.60
N ILE A 414 -16.03 10.61 -9.75
CA ILE A 414 -15.57 9.23 -9.88
C ILE A 414 -14.49 9.16 -10.96
N CYS A 415 -13.33 8.62 -10.62
CA CYS A 415 -12.26 8.39 -11.59
C CYS A 415 -11.62 7.02 -11.43
N SER A 416 -10.92 6.56 -12.46
CA SER A 416 -10.26 5.26 -12.44
C SER A 416 -8.82 5.29 -12.94
N VAL A 417 -8.02 4.39 -12.37
CA VAL A 417 -6.67 4.08 -12.82
C VAL A 417 -6.49 2.56 -12.87
N THR A 418 -5.51 2.09 -13.62
CA THR A 418 -5.17 0.66 -13.67
C THR A 418 -3.74 0.46 -13.22
N VAL A 419 -3.49 -0.36 -12.22
CA VAL A 419 -2.14 -0.65 -11.71
C VAL A 419 -1.84 -2.12 -12.01
N LEU A 420 -0.93 -2.42 -12.95
CA LEU A 420 -0.62 -3.81 -13.37
C LEU A 420 -1.88 -4.64 -13.73
N GLY A 421 -2.83 -4.03 -14.42
CA GLY A 421 -4.10 -4.68 -14.79
C GLY A 421 -5.15 -4.71 -13.68
N GLN A 422 -4.84 -4.31 -12.45
CA GLN A 422 -5.82 -4.15 -11.37
C GLN A 422 -6.53 -2.79 -11.48
N PRO A 423 -7.86 -2.76 -11.72
CA PRO A 423 -8.62 -1.51 -11.73
C PRO A 423 -8.75 -0.95 -10.32
N VAL A 424 -8.51 0.35 -10.18
CA VAL A 424 -8.67 1.13 -8.94
C VAL A 424 -9.61 2.29 -9.24
N ILE A 425 -10.70 2.38 -8.49
CA ILE A 425 -11.74 3.40 -8.61
C ILE A 425 -11.61 4.35 -7.41
N ILE A 426 -11.45 5.63 -7.68
CA ILE A 426 -11.35 6.68 -6.67
C ILE A 426 -12.69 7.42 -6.63
N LEU A 427 -13.24 7.58 -5.43
CA LEU A 427 -14.49 8.32 -5.18
C LEU A 427 -14.15 9.65 -4.53
N ASN A 428 -14.43 10.76 -5.22
CA ASN A 428 -14.13 12.13 -4.77
C ASN A 428 -15.38 12.92 -4.34
N SER A 429 -16.54 12.26 -4.23
CA SER A 429 -17.78 12.83 -3.68
C SER A 429 -18.43 11.91 -2.67
N ALA A 430 -18.89 12.47 -1.55
CA ALA A 430 -19.62 11.76 -0.52
C ALA A 430 -20.93 11.16 -1.05
N LYS A 431 -21.56 11.78 -2.06
CA LYS A 431 -22.77 11.23 -2.70
C LYS A 431 -22.47 9.89 -3.38
N VAL A 432 -21.46 9.86 -4.26
CA VAL A 432 -21.04 8.65 -4.98
C VAL A 432 -20.59 7.57 -3.99
N ALA A 433 -19.83 7.95 -2.96
CA ALA A 433 -19.41 7.02 -1.92
C ALA A 433 -20.60 6.36 -1.21
N ARG A 434 -21.65 7.12 -0.84
CA ARG A 434 -22.88 6.55 -0.26
C ARG A 434 -23.63 5.66 -1.25
N ASP A 435 -23.75 6.08 -2.50
CA ASP A 435 -24.49 5.32 -3.51
C ASP A 435 -23.82 3.97 -3.83
N MET A 436 -22.48 3.88 -3.74
CA MET A 436 -21.74 2.64 -3.97
C MET A 436 -21.49 1.83 -2.70
N LEU A 437 -20.89 2.43 -1.67
CA LEU A 437 -20.39 1.70 -0.50
C LEU A 437 -21.48 1.38 0.52
N ASP A 438 -22.52 2.22 0.62
CA ASP A 438 -23.62 2.04 1.58
C ASP A 438 -24.82 1.34 0.91
N LYS A 439 -25.44 1.99 -0.09
CA LYS A 439 -26.64 1.45 -0.76
C LYS A 439 -26.40 0.12 -1.48
N LYS A 440 -25.18 -0.11 -1.97
CA LYS A 440 -24.75 -1.37 -2.61
C LYS A 440 -23.74 -2.13 -1.74
N SER A 441 -23.78 -1.95 -0.43
CA SER A 441 -22.85 -2.59 0.53
C SER A 441 -22.73 -4.11 0.37
N ALA A 442 -23.79 -4.80 -0.06
CA ALA A 442 -23.77 -6.25 -0.32
C ALA A 442 -22.69 -6.69 -1.31
N ILE A 443 -22.21 -5.80 -2.19
CA ILE A 443 -21.20 -6.13 -3.22
C ILE A 443 -19.92 -5.31 -3.08
N TYR A 444 -19.96 -4.18 -2.38
CA TYR A 444 -18.81 -3.32 -2.12
C TYR A 444 -18.18 -3.54 -0.73
N SER A 445 -18.71 -4.39 0.15
CA SER A 445 -18.18 -4.54 1.52
C SER A 445 -16.93 -5.42 1.65
N ASP A 446 -16.42 -6.02 0.58
CA ASP A 446 -15.26 -6.89 0.64
C ASP A 446 -13.94 -6.11 0.78
N ARG A 447 -12.85 -6.83 1.10
CA ARG A 447 -11.52 -6.26 1.35
C ARG A 447 -10.48 -6.81 0.38
N PRO A 448 -9.46 -6.00 0.03
CA PRO A 448 -8.32 -6.47 -0.76
C PRO A 448 -7.50 -7.50 0.02
N VAL A 449 -6.95 -8.48 -0.70
CA VAL A 449 -6.02 -9.46 -0.12
C VAL A 449 -4.60 -8.90 -0.17
N LEU A 450 -4.18 -8.27 0.92
CA LEU A 450 -2.82 -7.77 1.09
C LEU A 450 -1.90 -8.92 1.50
N GLN A 451 -0.87 -9.18 0.70
CA GLN A 451 0.05 -10.30 0.94
C GLN A 451 0.99 -10.02 2.10
N MET A 452 1.48 -8.78 2.23
CA MET A 452 2.34 -8.40 3.35
C MET A 452 1.53 -8.29 4.65
N GLY A 453 0.70 -7.26 4.80
CA GLY A 453 -0.04 -7.02 6.04
C GLY A 453 -1.10 -8.10 6.35
N GLY A 454 -1.82 -8.58 5.35
CA GLY A 454 -2.90 -9.55 5.54
C GLY A 454 -2.39 -10.98 5.73
N GLU A 455 -1.74 -11.54 4.71
CA GLU A 455 -1.37 -12.96 4.66
C GLU A 455 -0.12 -13.30 5.48
N LEU A 456 0.98 -12.54 5.34
CA LEU A 456 2.24 -12.86 6.01
C LEU A 456 2.27 -12.38 7.48
N VAL A 457 1.77 -11.16 7.75
CA VAL A 457 1.73 -10.63 9.13
C VAL A 457 0.54 -11.19 9.92
N GLY A 458 -0.64 -11.29 9.30
CA GLY A 458 -1.83 -11.91 9.90
C GLY A 458 -3.01 -10.98 10.13
N TRP A 459 -2.94 -9.71 9.72
CA TRP A 459 -4.03 -8.73 9.93
C TRP A 459 -5.34 -9.11 9.24
N LYS A 460 -5.35 -10.08 8.32
CA LYS A 460 -6.57 -10.64 7.68
C LYS A 460 -7.60 -11.22 8.65
N ASN A 461 -7.21 -11.45 9.90
CA ASN A 461 -8.10 -11.92 10.95
C ASN A 461 -8.78 -10.78 11.72
N THR A 462 -8.28 -9.55 11.59
CA THR A 462 -8.94 -8.36 12.16
C THR A 462 -9.99 -7.81 11.22
N MET A 463 -11.04 -7.18 11.77
CA MET A 463 -12.19 -6.69 10.97
C MET A 463 -11.79 -5.76 9.82
N VAL A 464 -10.67 -5.03 9.95
CA VAL A 464 -10.24 -4.05 8.94
C VAL A 464 -9.82 -4.67 7.61
N LEU A 465 -9.16 -5.84 7.62
CA LEU A 465 -8.74 -6.58 6.42
C LEU A 465 -9.50 -7.91 6.23
N LEU A 466 -10.46 -8.20 7.10
CA LEU A 466 -11.24 -9.43 7.02
C LEU A 466 -12.14 -9.42 5.78
N PRO A 467 -12.05 -10.42 4.87
CA PRO A 467 -12.92 -10.51 3.72
C PRO A 467 -14.40 -10.59 4.12
N TYR A 468 -15.27 -10.06 3.27
CA TYR A 468 -16.70 -10.09 3.50
C TYR A 468 -17.22 -11.54 3.49
N GLY A 469 -18.02 -11.88 4.49
CA GLY A 469 -18.51 -13.23 4.71
C GLY A 469 -19.17 -13.38 6.08
N ASP A 470 -19.42 -14.61 6.51
CA ASP A 470 -20.10 -14.88 7.78
C ASP A 470 -19.30 -14.42 8.99
N ARG A 471 -17.96 -14.56 8.96
CA ARG A 471 -17.07 -14.11 10.04
C ARG A 471 -17.09 -12.59 10.18
N PHE A 472 -17.03 -11.85 9.08
CA PHE A 472 -17.17 -10.38 9.07
C PHE A 472 -18.53 -9.96 9.64
N ARG A 473 -19.62 -10.57 9.18
CA ARG A 473 -20.98 -10.30 9.69
C ARG A 473 -21.13 -10.68 11.17
N ARG A 474 -20.45 -11.73 11.67
CA ARG A 474 -20.37 -12.05 13.10
C ARG A 474 -19.68 -10.94 13.89
N TYR A 475 -18.49 -10.49 13.47
CA TYR A 475 -17.75 -9.44 14.19
C TYR A 475 -18.57 -8.16 14.26
N ARG A 476 -19.22 -7.77 13.15
CA ARG A 476 -20.15 -6.62 13.14
C ARG A 476 -21.28 -6.75 14.15
N ARG A 477 -21.89 -7.93 14.28
CA ARG A 477 -22.96 -8.17 15.26
C ARG A 477 -22.44 -8.07 16.69
N LEU A 478 -21.27 -8.63 16.98
CA LEU A 478 -20.63 -8.55 18.29
C LEU A 478 -20.29 -7.11 18.66
N PHE A 479 -19.77 -6.31 17.72
CA PHE A 479 -19.47 -4.91 18.00
C PHE A 479 -20.74 -4.09 18.17
N HIS A 480 -21.76 -4.37 17.37
CA HIS A 480 -23.02 -3.66 17.46
C HIS A 480 -23.70 -3.89 18.82
N SER A 481 -23.64 -5.09 19.39
CA SER A 481 -24.17 -5.34 20.74
C SER A 481 -23.37 -4.66 21.85
N LEU A 482 -22.08 -4.36 21.62
CA LEU A 482 -21.23 -3.69 22.60
C LEU A 482 -21.33 -2.15 22.52
N ILE A 483 -21.15 -1.60 21.31
CA ILE A 483 -20.90 -0.17 21.05
C ILE A 483 -21.67 0.37 19.84
N GLY A 484 -22.66 -0.39 19.34
CA GLY A 484 -23.40 -0.07 18.12
C GLY A 484 -24.42 1.06 18.23
N SER A 485 -24.69 1.56 19.43
CA SER A 485 -25.61 2.67 19.68
C SER A 485 -25.08 3.56 20.81
N GLN A 486 -25.56 4.80 20.86
CA GLN A 486 -25.26 5.70 21.99
C GLN A 486 -25.66 5.07 23.34
N SER A 487 -26.84 4.43 23.41
CA SER A 487 -27.32 3.77 24.63
C SER A 487 -26.40 2.64 25.09
N ALA A 488 -25.84 1.84 24.18
CA ALA A 488 -24.91 0.77 24.49
C ALA A 488 -23.56 1.31 25.01
N VAL A 489 -23.13 2.49 24.55
CA VAL A 489 -21.88 3.14 24.99
C VAL A 489 -22.03 3.84 26.34
N LYS A 490 -23.22 4.32 26.72
CA LYS A 490 -23.45 5.02 28.01
C LYS A 490 -22.93 4.25 29.23
N ARG A 491 -22.98 2.92 29.23
CA ARG A 491 -22.43 2.10 30.33
C ARG A 491 -20.91 2.27 30.55
N PHE A 492 -20.20 2.77 29.54
CA PHE A 492 -18.76 3.01 29.59
C PHE A 492 -18.42 4.47 29.93
N TYR A 493 -19.40 5.35 30.11
CA TYR A 493 -19.17 6.75 30.47
C TYR A 493 -18.35 6.93 31.75
N PRO A 494 -18.63 6.20 32.86
CA PRO A 494 -17.80 6.31 34.07
C PRO A 494 -16.34 5.93 33.82
N ALA A 495 -16.10 4.91 32.99
CA ALA A 495 -14.74 4.51 32.64
C ALA A 495 -14.03 5.58 31.78
N GLY A 496 -14.74 6.17 30.82
CA GLY A 496 -14.21 7.26 30.00
C GLY A 496 -13.89 8.51 30.81
N GLU A 497 -14.77 8.91 31.73
CA GLU A 497 -14.56 10.06 32.62
C GLU A 497 -13.38 9.83 33.58
N LEU A 498 -13.27 8.63 34.16
CA LEU A 498 -12.15 8.28 35.02
C LEU A 498 -10.81 8.35 34.28
N GLU A 499 -10.72 7.75 33.09
CA GLU A 499 -9.48 7.77 32.30
C GLU A 499 -9.17 9.17 31.75
N ALA A 500 -10.18 9.98 31.40
CA ALA A 500 -9.99 11.38 31.04
C ALA A 500 -9.46 12.20 32.23
N ARG A 501 -9.93 11.97 33.46
CA ARG A 501 -9.37 12.63 34.66
C ARG A 501 -7.93 12.20 34.93
N ARG A 502 -7.61 10.91 34.78
CA ARG A 502 -6.22 10.41 34.86
C ARG A 502 -5.32 11.04 33.79
N PHE A 503 -5.84 11.22 32.57
CA PHE A 503 -5.15 11.95 31.51
C PHE A 503 -4.79 13.38 31.92
N LEU A 504 -5.73 14.15 32.50
CA LEU A 504 -5.44 15.51 32.97
C LEU A 504 -4.32 15.53 34.01
N ARG A 505 -4.30 14.56 34.94
CA ARG A 505 -3.24 14.44 35.96
C ARG A 505 -1.89 14.15 35.32
N ARG A 506 -1.83 13.21 34.39
CA ARG A 506 -0.59 12.90 33.66
C ARG A 506 -0.09 14.10 32.88
N LEU A 507 -0.99 14.82 32.21
CA LEU A 507 -0.66 16.01 31.42
C LEU A 507 -0.20 17.19 32.30
N LEU A 508 -0.76 17.34 33.51
CA LEU A 508 -0.30 18.31 34.50
C LEU A 508 1.15 18.06 34.93
N ILE A 509 1.54 16.79 35.09
CA ILE A 509 2.89 16.39 35.55
C ILE A 509 3.91 16.44 34.40
N LYS A 510 3.51 15.95 33.21
CA LYS A 510 4.38 15.86 32.01
C LYS A 510 3.72 16.52 30.79
N PRO A 511 3.61 17.87 30.76
CA PRO A 511 2.96 18.59 29.65
C PRO A 511 3.70 18.45 28.32
N ASP A 512 5.03 18.24 28.35
CA ASP A 512 5.86 18.14 27.14
C ASP A 512 5.69 16.80 26.40
N ASP A 513 5.03 15.81 27.00
CA ASP A 513 4.87 14.46 26.47
C ASP A 513 3.41 14.13 26.13
N LEU A 514 2.72 15.11 25.53
CA LEU A 514 1.29 15.04 25.18
C LEU A 514 0.95 13.75 24.43
N SER A 515 1.70 13.41 23.36
CA SER A 515 1.37 12.27 22.52
C SER A 515 1.40 10.95 23.28
N ALA A 516 2.36 10.74 24.19
CA ALA A 516 2.40 9.53 24.99
C ALA A 516 1.24 9.49 26.00
N GLN A 517 0.90 10.63 26.62
CA GLN A 517 -0.22 10.69 27.56
C GLN A 517 -1.56 10.40 26.87
N VAL A 518 -1.73 10.85 25.62
CA VAL A 518 -2.89 10.52 24.80
C VAL A 518 -2.94 9.03 24.47
N ARG A 519 -1.81 8.42 24.08
CA ARG A 519 -1.71 6.96 23.79
C ARG A 519 -2.10 6.10 24.98
N ILE A 520 -1.53 6.38 26.16
CA ILE A 520 -1.88 5.67 27.41
C ILE A 520 -3.38 5.76 27.67
N THR A 521 -3.98 6.94 27.50
CA THR A 521 -5.40 7.17 27.77
C THR A 521 -6.30 6.41 26.80
N ALA A 522 -6.00 6.46 25.49
CA ALA A 522 -6.75 5.73 24.48
C ALA A 522 -6.69 4.21 24.74
N GLY A 523 -5.49 3.70 25.02
CA GLY A 523 -5.26 2.30 25.39
C GLY A 523 -6.02 1.89 26.66
N ALA A 524 -5.97 2.71 27.72
CA ALA A 524 -6.66 2.45 28.98
C ALA A 524 -8.17 2.32 28.83
N VAL A 525 -8.81 3.24 28.09
CA VAL A 525 -10.25 3.19 27.84
C VAL A 525 -10.63 1.90 27.12
N ILE A 526 -9.97 1.59 26.00
CA ILE A 526 -10.38 0.44 25.19
C ILE A 526 -10.00 -0.89 25.84
N LEU A 527 -8.86 -1.01 26.52
CA LEU A 527 -8.46 -2.25 27.21
C LEU A 527 -9.39 -2.55 28.39
N ARG A 528 -9.87 -1.54 29.10
CA ARG A 528 -10.92 -1.72 30.12
C ARG A 528 -12.22 -2.23 29.50
N ILE A 529 -12.66 -1.64 28.38
CA ILE A 529 -13.91 -2.05 27.70
C ILE A 529 -13.81 -3.44 27.08
N SER A 530 -12.70 -3.74 26.41
CA SER A 530 -12.52 -4.96 25.61
C SER A 530 -12.08 -6.16 26.45
N HIS A 531 -11.20 -5.95 27.44
CA HIS A 531 -10.56 -7.01 28.21
C HIS A 531 -10.68 -6.85 29.73
N GLY A 532 -11.35 -5.80 30.23
CA GLY A 532 -11.48 -5.58 31.67
C GLY A 532 -10.13 -5.30 32.33
N TYR A 533 -9.16 -4.82 31.55
CA TYR A 533 -7.80 -4.58 31.99
C TYR A 533 -7.62 -3.14 32.48
N GLU A 534 -6.93 -2.98 33.60
CA GLU A 534 -6.52 -1.68 34.11
C GLU A 534 -5.06 -1.41 33.71
N VAL A 535 -4.87 -0.38 32.88
CA VAL A 535 -3.57 0.01 32.36
C VAL A 535 -2.69 0.61 33.46
N LYS A 536 -1.41 0.26 33.41
CA LYS A 536 -0.38 0.80 34.29
C LYS A 536 -0.02 2.22 33.88
N GLU A 537 0.19 3.09 34.87
CA GLU A 537 0.47 4.52 34.64
C GLU A 537 1.83 4.79 33.94
N CYS A 538 2.78 3.84 34.00
CA CYS A 538 4.07 3.92 33.33
C CYS A 538 4.39 2.57 32.67
N HIS A 539 4.80 2.59 31.39
CA HIS A 539 5.26 1.41 30.64
C HIS A 539 4.30 0.22 30.73
N ASP A 540 3.11 0.40 30.15
CA ASP A 540 2.14 -0.68 30.08
C ASP A 540 2.45 -1.60 28.88
N PRO A 541 2.66 -2.91 29.11
CA PRO A 541 3.08 -3.81 28.05
C PRO A 541 2.02 -3.97 26.96
N PHE A 542 0.73 -3.87 27.30
CA PHE A 542 -0.33 -4.01 26.31
C PHE A 542 -0.50 -2.75 25.48
N VAL A 543 -0.30 -1.56 26.06
CA VAL A 543 -0.30 -0.30 25.30
C VAL A 543 0.90 -0.25 24.36
N GLU A 544 2.11 -0.52 24.85
CA GLU A 544 3.34 -0.46 24.05
C GLU A 544 3.32 -1.43 22.85
N ILE A 545 2.88 -2.68 23.07
CA ILE A 545 2.81 -3.65 21.97
C ILE A 545 1.76 -3.25 20.92
N ALA A 546 0.67 -2.60 21.33
CA ALA A 546 -0.36 -2.15 20.40
C ALA A 546 0.06 -0.93 19.60
N ASP A 547 0.76 0.02 20.22
CA ASP A 547 1.38 1.14 19.51
C ASP A 547 2.34 0.63 18.43
N LEU A 548 3.21 -0.33 18.79
CA LEU A 548 4.12 -0.94 17.82
C LEU A 548 3.38 -1.72 16.73
N ALA A 549 2.37 -2.52 17.08
CA ALA A 549 1.60 -3.30 16.11
C ALA A 549 0.82 -2.41 15.13
N THR A 550 0.22 -1.32 15.61
CA THR A 550 -0.55 -0.38 14.78
C THR A 550 0.35 0.46 13.87
N GLU A 551 1.55 0.85 14.32
CA GLU A 551 2.57 1.44 13.44
C GLU A 551 2.97 0.46 12.32
N GLN A 552 3.25 -0.80 12.67
CA GLN A 552 3.57 -1.84 11.70
C GLN A 552 2.41 -2.12 10.74
N PHE A 553 1.16 -2.07 11.21
CA PHE A 553 -0.03 -2.16 10.37
C PHE A 553 -0.05 -1.04 9.32
N SER A 554 0.12 0.21 9.74
CA SER A 554 0.16 1.38 8.86
C SER A 554 1.25 1.24 7.79
N LEU A 555 2.44 0.75 8.16
CA LEU A 555 3.53 0.51 7.20
C LEU A 555 3.27 -0.68 6.27
N SER A 556 2.69 -1.77 6.79
CA SER A 556 2.42 -3.01 6.02
C SER A 556 1.25 -2.90 5.05
N THR A 557 0.39 -1.90 5.23
CA THR A 557 -0.80 -1.64 4.40
C THR A 557 -0.65 -0.41 3.50
N ALA A 558 0.44 0.34 3.64
CA ALA A 558 0.74 1.49 2.79
C ALA A 558 0.82 1.09 1.30
N PRO A 559 0.12 1.79 0.40
CA PRO A 559 0.20 1.54 -1.04
C PRO A 559 1.65 1.56 -1.55
N GLY A 560 2.04 0.51 -2.28
CA GLY A 560 3.40 0.39 -2.84
C GLY A 560 4.52 0.11 -1.81
N GLY A 561 4.19 -0.08 -0.53
CA GLY A 561 5.17 -0.34 0.53
C GLY A 561 5.98 -1.62 0.32
N PHE A 562 5.36 -2.66 -0.24
CA PHE A 562 6.00 -3.96 -0.47
C PHE A 562 5.67 -4.54 -1.86
N LEU A 563 6.70 -5.00 -2.57
CA LEU A 563 6.54 -5.65 -3.88
C LEU A 563 5.68 -6.92 -3.83
N VAL A 564 5.60 -7.59 -2.68
CA VAL A 564 4.78 -8.81 -2.53
C VAL A 564 3.29 -8.54 -2.67
N ASP A 565 2.83 -7.30 -2.43
CA ASP A 565 1.44 -6.92 -2.65
C ASP A 565 1.13 -6.68 -4.14
N LEU A 566 2.15 -6.32 -4.94
CA LEU A 566 2.05 -6.20 -6.39
C LEU A 566 2.26 -7.54 -7.10
N ILE A 567 3.16 -8.37 -6.57
CA ILE A 567 3.53 -9.68 -7.13
C ILE A 567 3.33 -10.75 -6.05
N PRO A 568 2.11 -11.31 -5.92
CA PRO A 568 1.78 -12.24 -4.84
C PRO A 568 2.66 -13.49 -4.78
N ALA A 569 3.21 -13.93 -5.92
CA ALA A 569 4.12 -15.08 -5.98
C ALA A 569 5.37 -14.89 -5.10
N LEU A 570 5.81 -13.65 -4.83
CA LEU A 570 6.96 -13.37 -3.97
C LEU A 570 6.75 -13.91 -2.54
N ARG A 571 5.51 -14.08 -2.08
CA ARG A 571 5.20 -14.66 -0.78
C ARG A 571 5.67 -16.11 -0.62
N HIS A 572 6.11 -16.77 -1.69
CA HIS A 572 6.64 -18.13 -1.67
C HIS A 572 8.18 -18.18 -1.65
N VAL A 573 8.85 -17.04 -1.84
CA VAL A 573 10.32 -16.94 -1.83
C VAL A 573 10.89 -17.36 -0.46
N PRO A 574 11.85 -18.29 -0.38
CA PRO A 574 12.44 -18.70 0.90
C PRO A 574 13.12 -17.56 1.66
N LYS A 575 13.11 -17.62 3.01
CA LYS A 575 13.64 -16.55 3.88
C LYS A 575 15.14 -16.27 3.69
N TRP A 576 15.90 -17.27 3.25
CA TRP A 576 17.35 -17.16 3.00
C TRP A 576 17.68 -16.46 1.67
N PHE A 577 16.71 -16.33 0.76
CA PHE A 577 16.95 -15.82 -0.58
C PHE A 577 17.33 -14.32 -0.54
N PRO A 578 18.33 -13.86 -1.31
CA PRO A 578 18.69 -12.45 -1.39
C PRO A 578 17.49 -11.57 -1.77
N GLY A 579 17.24 -10.50 -1.03
CA GLY A 579 16.08 -9.63 -1.23
C GLY A 579 14.79 -10.08 -0.50
N ALA A 580 14.75 -11.27 0.09
CA ALA A 580 13.61 -11.74 0.89
C ALA A 580 13.54 -11.14 2.32
N GLY A 581 14.14 -9.96 2.53
CA GLY A 581 14.15 -9.26 3.83
C GLY A 581 12.74 -8.95 4.35
N PHE A 582 11.77 -8.78 3.44
CA PHE A 582 10.36 -8.59 3.80
C PHE A 582 9.76 -9.79 4.53
N ARG A 583 10.21 -11.02 4.26
CA ARG A 583 9.74 -12.23 4.98
C ARG A 583 10.13 -12.19 6.45
N ARG A 584 11.39 -11.86 6.75
CA ARG A 584 11.89 -11.72 8.13
C ARG A 584 11.18 -10.60 8.87
N LYS A 585 10.95 -9.48 8.20
CA LYS A 585 10.15 -8.37 8.72
C LYS A 585 8.71 -8.82 9.01
N ALA A 586 8.09 -9.58 8.11
CA ALA A 586 6.74 -10.11 8.32
C ALA A 586 6.67 -11.07 9.51
N ASP A 587 7.69 -11.94 9.71
CA ASP A 587 7.74 -12.82 10.89
C ASP A 587 7.80 -12.00 12.20
N GLN A 588 8.66 -10.97 12.23
CA GLN A 588 8.78 -10.08 13.38
C GLN A 588 7.46 -9.37 13.68
N TRP A 589 6.83 -8.81 12.65
CA TRP A 589 5.55 -8.11 12.79
C TRP A 589 4.40 -9.05 13.12
N SER A 590 4.44 -10.30 12.63
CA SER A 590 3.47 -11.33 12.99
C SER A 590 3.59 -11.73 14.45
N ALA A 591 4.81 -11.80 14.99
CA ALA A 591 5.03 -12.03 16.42
C ALA A 591 4.47 -10.87 17.27
N THR A 592 4.74 -9.62 16.87
CA THR A 592 4.17 -8.43 17.52
C THR A 592 2.63 -8.46 17.51
N LEU A 593 2.02 -8.74 16.35
CA LEU A 593 0.56 -8.87 16.23
C LEU A 593 0.02 -10.00 17.12
N SER A 594 0.68 -11.15 17.13
CA SER A 594 0.26 -12.29 17.96
C SER A 594 0.30 -11.93 19.44
N GLU A 595 1.34 -11.22 19.91
CA GLU A 595 1.43 -10.76 21.30
C GLU A 595 0.33 -9.75 21.66
N MET A 596 0.05 -8.77 20.76
CA MET A 596 -1.04 -7.81 20.93
C MET A 596 -2.41 -8.51 21.05
N VAL A 597 -2.61 -9.63 20.36
CA VAL A 597 -3.87 -10.40 20.34
C VAL A 597 -3.96 -11.36 21.51
N ASP A 598 -2.93 -12.16 21.74
CA ASP A 598 -2.94 -13.25 22.70
C ASP A 598 -2.75 -12.76 24.14
N GLY A 599 -1.95 -11.71 24.36
CA GLY A 599 -1.66 -11.18 25.70
C GLY A 599 -2.92 -10.77 26.46
N PRO A 600 -3.70 -9.79 25.97
CA PRO A 600 -4.94 -9.35 26.61
C PRO A 600 -5.99 -10.46 26.72
N HIS A 601 -6.09 -11.36 25.72
CA HIS A 601 -7.03 -12.46 25.76
C HIS A 601 -6.69 -13.50 26.84
N ASN A 602 -5.41 -13.88 26.93
CA ASN A 602 -4.93 -14.80 27.95
C ASN A 602 -5.06 -14.19 29.36
N PHE A 603 -4.83 -12.89 29.52
CA PHE A 603 -5.10 -12.18 30.77
C PHE A 603 -6.56 -12.36 31.22
N VAL A 604 -7.53 -12.18 30.33
CA VAL A 604 -8.96 -12.38 30.66
C VAL A 604 -9.21 -13.81 31.12
N LYS A 605 -8.71 -14.81 30.38
CA LYS A 605 -8.89 -16.23 30.74
C LYS A 605 -8.29 -16.56 32.12
N GLN A 606 -7.12 -16.01 32.43
CA GLN A 606 -6.48 -16.19 33.73
C GLN A 606 -7.31 -15.56 34.85
N GLN A 607 -7.82 -14.34 34.65
CA GLN A 607 -8.68 -13.66 35.63
C GLN A 607 -10.03 -14.37 35.82
N MET A 608 -10.59 -14.96 34.76
CA MET A 608 -11.83 -15.75 34.86
C MET A 608 -11.58 -17.03 35.65
N ALA A 609 -10.46 -17.72 35.39
CA ALA A 609 -10.08 -18.93 36.13
C ALA A 609 -9.82 -18.65 37.62
N SER A 610 -9.33 -17.46 37.97
CA SER A 610 -9.12 -17.03 39.36
C SER A 610 -10.36 -16.41 40.02
N GLY A 611 -11.47 -16.24 39.30
CA GLY A 611 -12.70 -15.61 39.82
C GLY A 611 -12.59 -14.10 40.06
N THR A 612 -11.60 -13.43 39.44
CA THR A 612 -11.32 -11.98 39.62
C THR A 612 -11.50 -11.16 38.33
N ALA A 613 -12.06 -11.77 37.28
CA ALA A 613 -12.31 -11.09 36.01
C ALA A 613 -13.30 -9.94 36.15
N GLN A 614 -12.90 -8.78 35.63
CA GLN A 614 -13.80 -7.66 35.43
C GLN A 614 -14.73 -7.93 34.24
N VAL A 615 -15.93 -7.34 34.27
CA VAL A 615 -16.88 -7.41 33.16
C VAL A 615 -16.32 -6.63 31.97
N SER A 616 -16.26 -7.28 30.81
CA SER A 616 -15.70 -6.74 29.58
C SER A 616 -16.29 -7.45 28.37
N PHE A 617 -16.05 -6.92 27.16
CA PHE A 617 -16.46 -7.60 25.93
C PHE A 617 -16.00 -9.05 25.89
N THR A 618 -14.73 -9.31 26.21
CA THR A 618 -14.15 -10.65 26.13
C THR A 618 -14.70 -11.55 27.23
N SER A 619 -14.72 -11.10 28.50
CA SER A 619 -15.21 -11.94 29.60
C SER A 619 -16.69 -12.29 29.44
N THR A 620 -17.54 -11.33 29.06
CA THR A 620 -18.98 -11.59 28.80
C THR A 620 -19.21 -12.57 27.64
N LEU A 621 -18.35 -12.57 26.61
CA LEU A 621 -18.49 -13.50 25.49
C LEU A 621 -17.98 -14.91 25.82
N LEU A 622 -17.00 -15.02 26.72
CA LEU A 622 -16.45 -16.28 27.20
C LEU A 622 -17.27 -16.94 28.32
N GLU A 623 -17.99 -16.15 29.13
CA GLU A 623 -18.68 -16.61 30.32
C GLU A 623 -19.80 -17.63 30.03
N GLY A 624 -19.82 -18.73 30.81
CA GLY A 624 -20.92 -19.69 30.86
C GLY A 624 -21.17 -20.51 29.59
N LYS A 625 -20.22 -20.54 28.64
CA LYS A 625 -20.42 -21.18 27.32
C LYS A 625 -19.38 -22.28 27.04
N CYS A 626 -19.86 -23.42 26.55
CA CYS A 626 -19.02 -24.40 25.84
C CYS A 626 -18.80 -23.90 24.41
N LEU A 627 -17.74 -23.12 24.20
CA LEU A 627 -17.40 -22.56 22.90
C LEU A 627 -16.64 -23.58 22.05
N SER A 628 -16.94 -23.62 20.75
CA SER A 628 -16.07 -24.26 19.77
C SER A 628 -14.76 -23.48 19.60
N ALA A 629 -13.71 -24.15 19.11
CA ALA A 629 -12.42 -23.49 18.85
C ALA A 629 -12.54 -22.30 17.88
N GLN A 630 -13.48 -22.37 16.91
CA GLN A 630 -13.72 -21.27 15.98
C GLN A 630 -14.43 -20.09 16.64
N GLU A 631 -15.35 -20.32 17.58
CA GLU A 631 -16.03 -19.25 18.30
C GLU A 631 -15.06 -18.53 19.24
N GLU A 632 -14.20 -19.26 19.97
CA GLU A 632 -13.17 -18.64 20.79
C GLU A 632 -12.18 -17.84 19.94
N PHE A 633 -11.78 -18.38 18.78
CA PHE A 633 -10.97 -17.64 17.79
C PHE A 633 -11.66 -16.35 17.34
N ASP A 634 -12.95 -16.42 17.01
CA ASP A 634 -13.75 -15.26 16.57
C ASP A 634 -13.86 -14.21 17.69
N ILE A 635 -14.08 -14.63 18.94
CA ILE A 635 -14.13 -13.74 20.11
C ILE A 635 -12.77 -13.04 20.30
N LYS A 636 -11.67 -13.80 20.31
CA LYS A 636 -10.31 -13.28 20.48
C LYS A 636 -9.96 -12.22 19.43
N TRP A 637 -10.13 -12.54 18.16
CA TRP A 637 -9.78 -11.64 17.06
C TRP A 637 -10.74 -10.45 16.90
N SER A 638 -12.01 -10.62 17.28
CA SER A 638 -12.95 -9.50 17.34
C SER A 638 -12.59 -8.53 18.48
N ALA A 639 -12.19 -9.02 19.65
CA ALA A 639 -11.68 -8.18 20.74
C ALA A 639 -10.40 -7.43 20.36
N ALA A 640 -9.46 -8.10 19.69
CA ALA A 640 -8.25 -7.46 19.17
C ALA A 640 -8.53 -6.41 18.08
N SER A 641 -9.58 -6.61 17.28
CA SER A 641 -10.02 -5.61 16.29
C SER A 641 -10.62 -4.36 16.97
N LEU A 642 -11.38 -4.54 18.06
CA LEU A 642 -11.85 -3.41 18.88
C LEU A 642 -10.66 -2.65 19.47
N TYR A 643 -9.68 -3.39 20.00
CA TYR A 643 -8.50 -2.80 20.61
C TYR A 643 -7.69 -1.96 19.61
N SER A 644 -7.19 -2.61 18.55
CA SER A 644 -6.35 -1.96 17.53
C SER A 644 -7.05 -0.77 16.85
N GLY A 645 -8.36 -0.86 16.61
CA GLY A 645 -9.12 0.22 15.99
C GLY A 645 -9.20 1.50 16.84
N ALA A 646 -9.31 1.37 18.16
CA ALA A 646 -9.43 2.52 19.06
C ALA A 646 -8.08 3.04 19.61
N ALA A 647 -7.05 2.19 19.60
CA ALA A 647 -5.74 2.50 20.16
C ALA A 647 -5.00 3.64 19.43
N ASP A 648 -5.18 3.78 18.11
CA ASP A 648 -4.41 4.75 17.32
C ASP A 648 -5.27 5.89 16.71
N THR A 649 -6.51 5.60 16.29
CA THR A 649 -7.39 6.61 15.67
C THR A 649 -7.81 7.72 16.65
N THR A 650 -8.14 7.35 17.90
CA THR A 650 -8.44 8.28 18.99
C THR A 650 -7.23 9.17 19.29
N VAL A 651 -6.02 8.59 19.21
CA VAL A 651 -4.76 9.28 19.47
C VAL A 651 -4.51 10.36 18.43
N SER A 652 -4.71 10.04 17.15
CA SER A 652 -4.62 11.04 16.08
C SER A 652 -5.60 12.20 16.32
N MET A 653 -6.87 11.89 16.64
CA MET A 653 -7.90 12.92 16.84
C MET A 653 -7.59 13.85 18.02
N VAL A 654 -7.21 13.30 19.18
CA VAL A 654 -6.90 14.12 20.36
C VAL A 654 -5.63 14.95 20.13
N ASN A 655 -4.59 14.41 19.49
CA ASN A 655 -3.41 15.22 19.13
C ASN A 655 -3.79 16.36 18.16
N SER A 656 -4.65 16.10 17.19
CA SER A 656 -5.14 17.11 16.24
C SER A 656 -5.92 18.21 16.93
N PHE A 657 -6.70 17.85 17.96
CA PHE A 657 -7.39 18.81 18.80
C PHE A 657 -6.41 19.75 19.53
N PHE A 658 -5.36 19.22 20.17
CA PHE A 658 -4.35 20.06 20.84
C PHE A 658 -3.57 20.94 19.86
N LEU A 659 -3.27 20.45 18.65
CA LEU A 659 -2.70 21.26 17.58
C LEU A 659 -3.64 22.42 17.20
N ALA A 660 -4.93 22.14 17.03
CA ALA A 660 -5.93 23.15 16.73
C ALA A 660 -6.03 24.20 17.86
N LEU A 661 -5.99 23.80 19.14
CA LEU A 661 -6.00 24.75 20.25
C LEU A 661 -4.76 25.68 20.23
N ALA A 662 -3.58 25.14 19.89
CA ALA A 662 -2.35 25.92 19.80
C ALA A 662 -2.39 26.94 18.64
N LEU A 663 -3.01 26.58 17.52
CA LEU A 663 -3.13 27.43 16.32
C LEU A 663 -4.29 28.44 16.40
N TYR A 664 -5.40 28.06 17.04
CA TYR A 664 -6.64 28.83 17.08
C TYR A 664 -7.09 29.16 18.51
N PRO A 665 -6.32 29.97 19.26
CA PRO A 665 -6.62 30.29 20.66
C PRO A 665 -7.97 31.00 20.85
N GLU A 666 -8.47 31.72 19.86
CA GLU A 666 -9.80 32.34 19.92
C GLU A 666 -10.93 31.31 19.91
N ALA A 667 -10.77 30.19 19.19
CA ALA A 667 -11.72 29.10 19.24
C ALA A 667 -11.70 28.40 20.61
N MET A 668 -10.50 28.21 21.18
CA MET A 668 -10.32 27.68 22.53
C MET A 668 -11.03 28.56 23.58
N LYS A 669 -10.82 29.88 23.56
CA LYS A 669 -11.44 30.82 24.51
C LYS A 669 -12.97 30.79 24.47
N LYS A 670 -13.57 30.72 23.27
CA LYS A 670 -15.02 30.59 23.11
C LYS A 670 -15.55 29.29 23.72
N ALA A 671 -14.86 28.17 23.47
CA ALA A 671 -15.23 26.88 24.03
C ALA A 671 -15.10 26.84 25.57
N GLN A 672 -14.04 27.44 26.11
CA GLN A 672 -13.85 27.63 27.55
C GLN A 672 -14.95 28.50 28.16
N SER A 673 -15.30 29.62 27.54
CA SER A 673 -16.37 30.50 28.02
C SER A 673 -17.73 29.81 28.09
N GLU A 674 -18.03 28.91 27.14
CA GLU A 674 -19.24 28.09 27.19
C GLU A 674 -19.21 27.13 28.38
N ILE A 675 -18.09 26.44 28.61
CA ILE A 675 -17.91 25.56 29.77
C ILE A 675 -18.06 26.34 31.08
N ASP A 676 -17.43 27.51 31.19
CA ASP A 676 -17.49 28.34 32.39
C ASP A 676 -18.93 28.80 32.70
N THR A 677 -19.74 29.02 31.67
CA THR A 677 -21.14 29.45 31.80
C THR A 677 -22.07 28.30 32.18
N VAL A 678 -21.87 27.12 31.59
CA VAL A 678 -22.78 25.98 31.71
C VAL A 678 -22.41 25.08 32.90
N VAL A 679 -21.13 24.80 33.06
CA VAL A 679 -20.60 23.87 34.07
C VAL A 679 -20.06 24.61 35.29
N GLY A 680 -19.46 25.79 35.07
CA GLY A 680 -18.77 26.56 36.11
C GLY A 680 -17.37 25.99 36.44
N ASN A 681 -16.84 26.41 37.59
CA ASN A 681 -15.46 26.11 38.01
C ASN A 681 -15.37 25.24 39.27
N GLU A 682 -16.48 24.60 39.68
CA GLU A 682 -16.56 23.78 40.89
C GLU A 682 -16.45 22.27 40.63
N ARG A 683 -16.60 21.84 39.37
CA ARG A 683 -16.45 20.44 38.96
C ARG A 683 -15.89 20.33 37.54
N LEU A 684 -15.39 19.15 37.18
CA LEU A 684 -15.08 18.84 35.79
C LEU A 684 -16.38 18.62 34.99
N PRO A 685 -16.41 18.94 33.68
CA PRO A 685 -17.51 18.56 32.80
C PRO A 685 -17.65 17.04 32.71
N ASN A 686 -18.88 16.56 32.51
CA ASN A 686 -19.21 15.15 32.34
C ASN A 686 -20.09 14.95 31.09
N PHE A 687 -20.48 13.71 30.79
CA PHE A 687 -21.26 13.43 29.58
C PHE A 687 -22.67 14.07 29.56
N GLU A 688 -23.27 14.32 30.72
CA GLU A 688 -24.61 14.93 30.83
C GLU A 688 -24.60 16.43 30.45
N ASP A 689 -23.43 17.07 30.44
CA ASP A 689 -23.28 18.46 30.04
C ASP A 689 -23.35 18.64 28.51
N ARG A 690 -23.03 17.60 27.74
CA ARG A 690 -22.84 17.69 26.28
C ARG A 690 -24.00 18.34 25.50
N PRO A 691 -25.30 18.06 25.80
CA PRO A 691 -26.41 18.71 25.11
C PRO A 691 -26.43 20.24 25.27
N ASN A 692 -25.82 20.76 26.34
CA ASN A 692 -25.77 22.18 26.67
C ASN A 692 -24.45 22.84 26.24
N LEU A 693 -23.57 22.11 25.53
CA LEU A 693 -22.28 22.61 25.05
C LEU A 693 -22.21 22.64 23.50
N PRO A 694 -23.10 23.38 22.81
CA PRO A 694 -23.17 23.37 21.35
C PRO A 694 -21.88 23.85 20.68
N TYR A 695 -21.18 24.87 21.20
CA TYR A 695 -19.93 25.34 20.62
C TYR A 695 -18.81 24.31 20.78
N ASN A 696 -18.70 23.63 21.92
CA ASN A 696 -17.74 22.54 22.10
C ASN A 696 -18.03 21.36 21.16
N ASN A 697 -19.31 21.01 20.93
CA ASN A 697 -19.68 20.03 19.92
C ASN A 697 -19.24 20.48 18.52
N ALA A 698 -19.48 21.74 18.16
CA ALA A 698 -19.09 22.31 16.89
C ALA A 698 -17.56 22.35 16.69
N LEU A 699 -16.80 22.64 17.76
CA LEU A 699 -15.34 22.58 17.78
C LEU A 699 -14.84 21.16 17.51
N PHE A 700 -15.42 20.16 18.17
CA PHE A 700 -15.10 18.75 17.94
C PHE A 700 -15.37 18.33 16.49
N LEU A 701 -16.52 18.72 15.92
CA LEU A 701 -16.84 18.45 14.51
C LEU A 701 -15.83 19.12 13.57
N GLU A 702 -15.39 20.34 13.87
CA GLU A 702 -14.42 21.04 13.04
C GLU A 702 -13.03 20.40 13.09
N VAL A 703 -12.58 19.92 14.26
CA VAL A 703 -11.33 19.15 14.34
C VAL A 703 -11.42 17.87 13.51
N LEU A 704 -12.55 17.15 13.56
CA LEU A 704 -12.77 15.93 12.77
C LEU A 704 -12.72 16.17 11.25
N ARG A 705 -13.27 17.31 10.80
CA ARG A 705 -13.24 17.72 9.40
C ARG A 705 -11.84 18.18 8.98
N TRP A 706 -11.25 19.08 9.78
CA TRP A 706 -9.97 19.73 9.51
C TRP A 706 -8.81 18.75 9.47
N HIS A 707 -8.74 17.83 10.43
CA HIS A 707 -7.77 16.73 10.43
C HIS A 707 -8.48 15.39 10.19
N THR A 708 -8.57 15.00 8.91
CA THR A 708 -9.18 13.73 8.51
C THR A 708 -8.26 12.55 8.86
N VAL A 709 -8.59 11.81 9.94
CA VAL A 709 -7.76 10.71 10.49
C VAL A 709 -7.49 9.58 9.48
N VAL A 710 -8.48 9.23 8.65
CA VAL A 710 -8.35 8.16 7.66
C VAL A 710 -8.69 8.73 6.28
N PRO A 711 -7.78 9.50 5.65
CA PRO A 711 -8.11 10.37 4.52
C PRO A 711 -8.57 9.62 3.26
N THR A 712 -8.16 8.36 3.08
CA THR A 712 -8.55 7.48 1.97
C THR A 712 -9.40 6.27 2.38
N ALA A 713 -9.89 6.26 3.62
CA ALA A 713 -10.50 5.09 4.27
C ALA A 713 -9.61 3.82 4.12
N VAL A 714 -10.21 2.64 4.29
CA VAL A 714 -9.59 1.37 3.92
C VAL A 714 -10.16 0.93 2.59
N PRO A 715 -9.33 0.53 1.60
CA PRO A 715 -9.84 0.16 0.29
C PRO A 715 -10.85 -0.98 0.34
N HIS A 716 -11.88 -0.87 -0.48
CA HIS A 716 -12.90 -1.89 -0.68
C HIS A 716 -12.58 -2.71 -1.94
N ARG A 717 -13.08 -3.93 -2.00
CA ARG A 717 -12.99 -4.78 -3.20
C ARG A 717 -14.38 -5.12 -3.70
N LEU A 718 -14.61 -4.94 -5.00
CA LEU A 718 -15.91 -5.24 -5.60
C LEU A 718 -16.08 -6.76 -5.83
N MET A 719 -17.19 -7.34 -5.39
CA MET A 719 -17.43 -8.80 -5.48
C MET A 719 -18.08 -9.26 -6.80
N GLN A 720 -18.76 -8.36 -7.52
CA GLN A 720 -19.43 -8.63 -8.79
C GLN A 720 -19.41 -7.38 -9.67
N ASP A 721 -19.49 -7.55 -10.98
CA ASP A 721 -19.59 -6.43 -11.92
C ASP A 721 -20.79 -5.52 -11.55
N ASP A 722 -20.60 -4.20 -11.71
CA ASP A 722 -21.65 -3.20 -11.48
C ASP A 722 -21.66 -2.15 -12.60
N ILE A 723 -22.82 -1.53 -12.83
CA ILE A 723 -22.95 -0.30 -13.61
C ILE A 723 -23.33 0.83 -12.66
N HIS A 724 -22.50 1.86 -12.57
CA HIS A 724 -22.73 3.04 -11.74
C HIS A 724 -22.64 4.31 -12.58
N GLU A 725 -23.72 5.10 -12.62
CA GLU A 725 -23.81 6.35 -13.40
C GLU A 725 -23.34 6.21 -14.87
N GLY A 726 -23.61 5.04 -15.48
CA GLY A 726 -23.22 4.75 -16.86
C GLY A 726 -21.78 4.23 -17.03
N TYR A 727 -21.01 4.07 -15.95
CA TYR A 727 -19.70 3.44 -15.97
C TYR A 727 -19.76 1.97 -15.57
N PHE A 728 -18.97 1.14 -16.24
CA PHE A 728 -18.76 -0.26 -15.86
C PHE A 728 -17.68 -0.36 -14.79
N ILE A 729 -18.00 -1.00 -13.67
CA ILE A 729 -17.05 -1.28 -12.59
C ILE A 729 -16.85 -2.80 -12.52
N PRO A 730 -15.67 -3.33 -12.90
CA PRO A 730 -15.46 -4.77 -12.97
C PRO A 730 -15.31 -5.38 -11.58
N LYS A 731 -15.76 -6.63 -11.45
CA LYS A 731 -15.48 -7.50 -10.30
C LYS A 731 -13.98 -7.51 -10.00
N GLY A 732 -13.66 -7.42 -8.72
CA GLY A 732 -12.29 -7.37 -8.23
C GLY A 732 -11.67 -5.97 -8.24
N ALA A 733 -12.33 -4.95 -8.82
CA ALA A 733 -11.87 -3.57 -8.73
C ALA A 733 -11.69 -3.14 -7.27
N LEU A 734 -10.62 -2.38 -7.01
CA LEU A 734 -10.42 -1.71 -5.72
C LEU A 734 -11.18 -0.39 -5.74
N VAL A 735 -11.82 -0.03 -4.63
CA VAL A 735 -12.62 1.19 -4.51
C VAL A 735 -12.16 1.96 -3.30
N ILE A 736 -11.72 3.20 -3.52
CA ILE A 736 -11.06 4.04 -2.52
C ILE A 736 -11.86 5.35 -2.39
N PRO A 737 -12.56 5.58 -1.28
CA PRO A 737 -13.20 6.86 -1.02
C PRO A 737 -12.18 7.88 -0.50
N ASN A 738 -12.11 9.05 -1.13
CA ASN A 738 -11.27 10.16 -0.70
C ASN A 738 -11.99 11.02 0.34
N ILE A 739 -12.02 10.54 1.58
CA ILE A 739 -12.66 11.22 2.71
C ILE A 739 -12.10 12.62 2.92
N TRP A 740 -10.79 12.82 2.71
CA TRP A 740 -10.18 14.14 2.82
C TRP A 740 -10.80 15.14 1.83
N LYS A 741 -11.02 14.71 0.56
CA LYS A 741 -11.71 15.53 -0.43
C LYS A 741 -13.15 15.83 0.00
N PHE A 742 -13.87 14.90 0.62
CA PHE A 742 -15.23 15.15 1.12
C PHE A 742 -15.22 16.24 2.20
N ALA A 743 -14.26 16.16 3.12
CA ALA A 743 -14.08 17.11 4.23
C ALA A 743 -13.61 18.50 3.78
N HIS A 744 -12.99 18.59 2.59
CA HIS A 744 -12.41 19.81 2.03
C HIS A 744 -13.05 20.24 0.70
N ASP A 745 -14.25 19.75 0.40
CA ASP A 745 -14.93 20.11 -0.84
C ASP A 745 -15.57 21.51 -0.71
N PRO A 746 -15.16 22.51 -1.52
CA PRO A 746 -15.76 23.84 -1.49
C PRO A 746 -17.23 23.85 -1.94
N ARG A 747 -17.73 22.78 -2.55
CA ARG A 747 -19.16 22.59 -2.87
C ARG A 747 -19.99 22.25 -1.62
N VAL A 748 -19.34 21.79 -0.55
CA VAL A 748 -19.99 21.29 0.68
C VAL A 748 -19.70 22.20 1.88
N TYR A 749 -18.44 22.60 2.05
CA TYR A 749 -17.97 23.41 3.18
C TYR A 749 -17.49 24.77 2.69
N SER A 750 -17.99 25.86 3.28
CA SER A 750 -17.52 27.21 2.96
C SER A 750 -16.10 27.44 3.49
N ASN A 751 -15.20 27.98 2.66
CA ASN A 751 -13.77 28.15 2.99
C ASN A 751 -13.19 26.89 3.68
N PRO A 752 -13.13 25.74 2.98
CA PRO A 752 -12.82 24.44 3.61
C PRO A 752 -11.44 24.37 4.27
N PHE A 753 -10.51 25.25 3.91
CA PHE A 753 -9.18 25.31 4.51
C PHE A 753 -9.10 26.22 5.75
N GLU A 754 -10.15 26.99 6.05
CA GLU A 754 -10.24 27.76 7.29
C GLU A 754 -10.80 26.91 8.43
N PHE A 755 -10.14 26.95 9.59
CA PHE A 755 -10.64 26.32 10.81
C PHE A 755 -11.73 27.21 11.45
N ASN A 756 -12.98 26.77 11.34
CA ASN A 756 -14.13 27.54 11.82
C ASN A 756 -15.20 26.63 12.45
N PRO A 757 -15.19 26.46 13.79
CA PRO A 757 -16.23 25.71 14.51
C PRO A 757 -17.64 26.22 14.25
N GLU A 758 -17.81 27.54 14.05
CA GLU A 758 -19.15 28.12 13.96
C GLU A 758 -19.93 27.58 12.76
N ARG A 759 -19.28 27.01 11.73
CA ARG A 759 -19.95 26.43 10.55
C ARG A 759 -21.00 25.37 10.90
N PHE A 760 -20.86 24.72 12.05
CA PHE A 760 -21.82 23.71 12.54
C PHE A 760 -22.88 24.27 13.50
N LEU A 761 -22.86 25.57 13.77
CA LEU A 761 -23.83 26.24 14.63
C LEU A 761 -24.93 26.91 13.80
N PRO A 762 -26.17 26.91 14.31
CA PRO A 762 -27.25 27.67 13.69
C PRO A 762 -26.95 29.16 13.78
N ALA A 763 -27.08 29.87 12.65
CA ALA A 763 -26.96 31.33 12.61
C ALA A 763 -28.09 31.92 11.75
N LYS A 764 -28.46 33.19 12.00
CA LYS A 764 -29.57 33.83 11.28
C LYS A 764 -29.30 33.84 9.77
N GLY A 765 -30.15 33.16 9.00
CA GLY A 765 -30.01 33.05 7.54
C GLY A 765 -28.94 32.06 7.06
N ARG A 766 -28.33 31.27 7.95
CA ARG A 766 -27.35 30.23 7.59
C ARG A 766 -27.75 28.88 8.19
N VAL A 767 -27.91 27.88 7.33
CA VAL A 767 -28.10 26.48 7.75
C VAL A 767 -26.72 25.92 8.16
N PRO A 768 -26.61 25.17 9.28
CA PRO A 768 -25.38 24.48 9.64
C PRO A 768 -24.87 23.60 8.50
N GLU A 769 -23.56 23.57 8.32
CA GLU A 769 -22.92 22.73 7.31
C GLU A 769 -23.00 21.23 7.68
N PRO A 770 -22.93 20.31 6.71
CA PRO A 770 -23.14 18.88 6.96
C PRO A 770 -22.19 18.29 8.00
N ASP A 771 -22.70 17.39 8.84
CA ASP A 771 -21.93 16.74 9.89
C ASP A 771 -20.83 15.84 9.29
N PRO A 772 -19.54 16.12 9.57
CA PRO A 772 -18.45 15.34 9.01
C PRO A 772 -18.42 13.89 9.49
N ARG A 773 -19.10 13.56 10.60
CA ARG A 773 -19.17 12.19 11.10
C ARG A 773 -19.81 11.23 10.09
N GLU A 774 -20.73 11.71 9.25
CA GLU A 774 -21.42 10.88 8.25
C GLU A 774 -20.43 10.20 7.28
N PHE A 775 -19.34 10.88 6.92
CA PHE A 775 -18.36 10.35 5.97
C PHE A 775 -17.00 10.05 6.58
N CYS A 776 -16.59 10.74 7.66
CA CYS A 776 -15.36 10.41 8.38
C CYS A 776 -15.47 9.04 9.07
N PHE A 777 -16.67 8.66 9.53
CA PHE A 777 -16.92 7.34 10.09
C PHE A 777 -17.66 6.41 9.12
N GLY A 778 -18.58 6.92 8.30
CA GLY A 778 -19.47 6.07 7.51
C GLY A 778 -20.16 5.03 8.41
N ILE A 779 -20.02 3.75 8.07
CA ILE A 779 -20.54 2.63 8.87
C ILE A 779 -19.45 2.05 9.80
N CYS A 780 -18.64 2.90 10.45
CA CYS A 780 -17.66 2.50 11.44
C CYS A 780 -18.34 1.88 12.67
N PRO A 781 -17.95 0.66 13.10
CA PRO A 781 -18.53 0.05 14.30
C PRO A 781 -18.16 0.80 15.60
N GLY A 782 -17.09 1.59 15.58
CA GLY A 782 -16.57 2.33 16.73
C GLY A 782 -17.07 3.76 16.89
N LEU A 783 -17.94 4.25 15.99
CA LEU A 783 -18.36 5.67 15.93
C LEU A 783 -18.76 6.22 17.31
N HIS A 784 -19.70 5.58 17.98
CA HIS A 784 -20.25 6.10 19.24
C HIS A 784 -19.24 6.08 20.38
N LEU A 785 -18.35 5.08 20.40
CA LEU A 785 -17.29 5.01 21.40
C LEU A 785 -16.22 6.08 21.14
N ALA A 786 -15.78 6.25 19.89
CA ALA A 786 -14.80 7.27 19.53
C ALA A 786 -15.33 8.69 19.80
N ASP A 787 -16.58 8.96 19.38
CA ASP A 787 -17.26 10.23 19.62
C ASP A 787 -17.37 10.56 21.13
N ALA A 788 -17.68 9.56 21.96
CA ALA A 788 -17.72 9.75 23.41
C ALA A 788 -16.32 9.97 24.02
N SER A 789 -15.36 9.10 23.72
CA SER A 789 -14.01 9.12 24.29
C SER A 789 -13.26 10.40 23.93
N VAL A 790 -13.30 10.82 22.66
CA VAL A 790 -12.63 12.06 22.25
C VAL A 790 -13.31 13.27 22.87
N PHE A 791 -14.65 13.33 22.85
CA PHE A 791 -15.39 14.46 23.40
C PHE A 791 -15.03 14.71 24.87
N ILE A 792 -15.06 13.67 25.71
CA ILE A 792 -14.80 13.83 27.15
C ILE A 792 -13.36 14.25 27.42
N SER A 793 -12.38 13.67 26.71
CA SER A 793 -10.97 14.07 26.83
C SER A 793 -10.76 15.53 26.42
N CYS A 794 -11.41 15.99 25.35
CA CYS A 794 -11.28 17.36 24.86
C CYS A 794 -11.94 18.37 25.82
N VAL A 795 -13.18 18.13 26.24
CA VAL A 795 -13.95 19.09 27.05
C VAL A 795 -13.39 19.23 28.47
N MET A 796 -12.94 18.12 29.08
CA MET A 796 -12.26 18.17 30.37
C MET A 796 -10.92 18.90 30.26
N SER A 797 -10.19 18.73 29.15
CA SER A 797 -8.92 19.45 28.92
C SER A 797 -9.15 20.96 28.78
N LEU A 798 -10.17 21.38 28.04
CA LEU A 798 -10.55 22.80 27.91
C LEU A 798 -10.93 23.42 29.25
N ALA A 799 -11.63 22.67 30.11
CA ALA A 799 -12.06 23.17 31.41
C ALA A 799 -10.87 23.56 32.31
N VAL A 800 -9.70 22.92 32.16
CA VAL A 800 -8.59 23.07 33.11
C VAL A 800 -7.26 23.56 32.52
N PHE A 801 -7.05 23.47 31.20
CA PHE A 801 -5.80 23.88 30.55
C PHE A 801 -5.98 25.03 29.55
N ASN A 802 -4.94 25.86 29.46
CA ASN A 802 -4.68 26.75 28.34
C ASN A 802 -3.58 26.12 27.48
N VAL A 803 -3.83 26.04 26.17
CA VAL A 803 -2.87 25.58 25.18
C VAL A 803 -2.44 26.77 24.33
N SER A 804 -1.13 26.92 24.12
CA SER A 804 -0.57 27.97 23.27
C SER A 804 0.62 27.46 22.48
N LYS A 805 1.12 28.28 21.56
CA LYS A 805 2.39 28.05 20.88
C LYS A 805 3.54 27.96 21.89
N CYS A 806 4.53 27.11 21.59
CA CYS A 806 5.72 26.99 22.42
C CYS A 806 6.66 28.19 22.19
N VAL A 807 7.39 28.60 23.23
CA VAL A 807 8.40 29.66 23.15
C VAL A 807 9.73 29.08 23.61
N GLU A 808 10.70 28.98 22.70
CA GLU A 808 12.05 28.49 23.00
C GLU A 808 13.05 29.63 22.75
N ASN A 809 13.87 29.95 23.76
CA ASN A 809 14.87 31.02 23.68
C ASN A 809 14.29 32.38 23.24
N GLY A 810 13.04 32.68 23.62
CA GLY A 810 12.33 33.91 23.24
C GLY A 810 11.72 33.90 21.84
N VAL A 811 11.82 32.80 21.10
CA VAL A 811 11.24 32.64 19.76
C VAL A 811 9.99 31.76 19.84
N VAL A 812 8.89 32.24 19.26
CA VAL A 812 7.66 31.46 19.11
C VAL A 812 7.90 30.39 18.05
N ILE A 813 7.70 29.13 18.41
CA ILE A 813 7.70 28.01 17.47
C ILE A 813 6.29 27.87 16.91
N GLU A 814 6.12 28.20 15.63
CA GLU A 814 4.85 28.05 14.93
C GLU A 814 4.62 26.57 14.59
N PRO A 815 3.59 25.91 15.15
CA PRO A 815 3.22 24.57 14.74
C PRO A 815 2.76 24.60 13.28
N VAL A 816 3.15 23.60 12.48
CA VAL A 816 2.64 23.45 11.12
C VAL A 816 1.53 22.41 11.13
N HIS A 817 0.41 22.70 10.44
CA HIS A 817 -0.59 21.68 10.15
C HIS A 817 -0.08 20.74 9.06
N GLY A 818 0.78 19.82 9.48
CA GLY A 818 1.29 18.72 8.66
C GLY A 818 0.57 17.42 8.99
N ASN A 819 0.51 16.53 8.00
CA ASN A 819 -0.13 15.21 8.11
C ASN A 819 0.92 14.13 7.86
N THR A 820 0.99 13.12 8.72
CA THR A 820 1.78 11.92 8.43
C THR A 820 1.15 11.15 7.27
N THR A 821 1.99 10.47 6.48
CA THR A 821 1.55 9.56 5.41
C THR A 821 1.16 8.19 5.98
N GLY A 822 0.27 7.47 5.29
CA GLY A 822 -0.20 6.14 5.67
C GLY A 822 -1.71 6.07 5.89
N THR A 823 -2.21 4.87 6.23
CA THR A 823 -3.64 4.61 6.42
C THR A 823 -4.27 5.48 7.51
N ILE A 824 -3.55 5.67 8.62
CA ILE A 824 -3.95 6.56 9.73
C ILE A 824 -3.03 7.78 9.70
N SER A 825 -3.61 8.95 9.45
CA SER A 825 -2.90 10.23 9.45
C SER A 825 -2.91 10.84 10.83
N HIS A 826 -1.73 11.09 11.39
CA HIS A 826 -1.52 11.90 12.59
C HIS A 826 -1.06 13.30 12.19
N PRO A 827 -1.21 14.30 13.06
CA PRO A 827 -0.44 15.52 12.93
C PRO A 827 1.05 15.19 12.88
N GLU A 828 1.81 15.87 12.04
CA GLU A 828 3.28 15.83 12.13
C GLU A 828 3.71 16.29 13.54
N PRO A 829 4.84 15.76 14.09
CA PRO A 829 5.28 16.10 15.44
C PRO A 829 5.35 17.61 15.67
N PHE A 830 4.63 18.09 16.69
CA PHE A 830 4.54 19.51 17.02
C PHE A 830 4.81 19.77 18.51
N LYS A 831 5.20 21.00 18.83
CA LYS A 831 5.37 21.48 20.21
C LYS A 831 4.27 22.47 20.54
N CYS A 832 3.71 22.37 21.75
CA CYS A 832 2.80 23.36 22.30
C CYS A 832 3.10 23.56 23.79
N SER A 833 2.68 24.70 24.35
CA SER A 833 2.73 24.95 25.79
C SER A 833 1.35 24.66 26.38
N ILE A 834 1.31 23.79 27.38
CA ILE A 834 0.08 23.39 28.09
C ILE A 834 0.24 23.82 29.54
N LYS A 835 -0.64 24.71 30.01
CA LYS A 835 -0.58 25.25 31.38
C LYS A 835 -1.97 25.22 32.03
N PRO A 836 -2.07 24.95 33.34
CA PRO A 836 -3.34 25.07 34.04
C PRO A 836 -3.93 26.47 33.89
N ARG A 837 -5.26 26.57 33.80
CA ARG A 837 -5.98 27.85 33.71
C ARG A 837 -5.89 28.65 35.01
N SER A 838 -5.86 27.96 36.16
CA SER A 838 -5.86 28.56 37.49
C SER A 838 -5.46 27.54 38.57
N GLU A 839 -5.18 28.00 39.79
CA GLU A 839 -4.98 27.14 40.96
C GLU A 839 -6.22 26.29 41.29
N LYS A 840 -7.41 26.82 41.01
CA LYS A 840 -8.67 26.07 41.15
C LYS A 840 -8.72 24.91 40.14
N ALA A 841 -8.26 25.12 38.90
CA ALA A 841 -8.14 24.06 37.90
C ALA A 841 -7.16 22.97 38.33
N VAL A 842 -6.00 23.33 38.90
CA VAL A 842 -5.06 22.37 39.49
C VAL A 842 -5.73 21.55 40.61
N SER A 843 -6.48 22.22 41.48
CA SER A 843 -7.22 21.56 42.57
C SER A 843 -8.27 20.57 42.04
N LEU A 844 -8.98 20.90 40.96
CA LEU A 844 -9.95 20.01 40.31
C LEU A 844 -9.27 18.75 39.72
N ILE A 845 -8.11 18.92 39.09
CA ILE A 845 -7.34 17.82 38.52
C ILE A 845 -6.88 16.86 39.64
N LEU A 846 -6.39 17.41 40.75
CA LEU A 846 -5.79 16.65 41.86
C LEU A 846 -6.81 16.07 42.84
N ALA A 847 -8.03 16.63 42.92
CA ALA A 847 -9.11 16.07 43.74
C ALA A 847 -9.31 14.59 43.43
N GLU A 848 -9.59 13.74 44.42
CA GLU A 848 -9.82 12.31 44.21
C GLU A 848 -11.10 12.06 43.37
N PRO A 849 -11.13 10.96 42.57
CA PRO A 849 -12.27 10.58 41.74
C PRO A 849 -13.60 10.59 42.48
#